data_AF-E2ARJ0-F1
#
_entry.id   AF-E2ARJ0-F1
#
_cell.length_a   1.000
_cell.length_b   1.000
_cell.length_c   1.000
_cell.angle_alpha   90.00
_cell.angle_beta   90.00
_cell.angle_gamma   90.00
#
_symmetry.space_group_name_H-M   'P 1'
#
loop_
_entity.id
_entity.type
_entity.pdbx_description
1 polymer ?
#
loop_
_entity_poly.entity_id
_entity_poly.type
_entity_poly.pdbx_seq_one_letter_code
_entity_poly.pdbx_strand_id
1 'polypeptide(L)'
;MVRQVFTGSMIHADENGEVIFKESVTILVEDGKIIDVTENPDQQKIDDFHADEVNNLSPGQFIVPGFIDCHIHAVQFPNLGLGYDKTVLDWLEAYTFPLERQFIDQQFAEKVFDIVVKRSLQTGTTTACYFSCLYTEASVILAEKCSQFGQRAFVGKVNMNVPRDDGYYESTDKSIESTLAFIKAVEQIGNPIIRPIITPRHALKCDMELMQELAKIAKEKDLHIQSHIAEDRDEKEIVKEVYGDTTCTAVYDSAGLLTNKTILAHGIYLEDSELNTLAKRGTAIIHCPSSNINLKSGLCDVRRLNANNIDVGLGTDVSGGASYSILDEMGLVLHVSNSLFLTGHDNIIDVTENPDQEKIDDFHADEVNNLSPGQFIVPGFIDGHIHAVQFPNLGLGYDKTLFDWLEAYTFPLEKQYTDQQFAEKVFDIVVRRGLQTGTTTASYFSCLYTEACVILAEKCSQFGQRAFVGKPNIDVPRDNGYYESTEKSIETTKAFIKAVEEIGNPLVRPIITPRQALKCTIELMQELAKIAKEKDLHIQSHVNETKDEVERVKEEFGDTCTAVYDSAGLLTNKTILAHGIYLEDSELNTLAKRGTDVSAGSSYSILDEMRSVLHVSNSLFLTGHDNVPFDYKDAFFMATLGGAKALTIEDKVGNFMAGKEFDALVIDLNAENNLLDNFTDYTLEENLQRFIYSGDDRNIVSVYVKDQNEEVVFKESVTIFVEDGQIVDVTENSNQQKIDDFHADEVNNLSPGQFIIPGFIDGHIHAVQFPNIGLGLGKTLFDWLEASTFPLEKQYIDQRFAEKVFDIVVRRCIQTGTTTACYFAGLYTEASVILAKKCSQFGQRAFVGKVNINTPRDDGYYESTEKSIETTKTFIKAVEEIGNPLVRPIITPCQALKCDMELMQELAKIAKEKDLHIQSHINETKDEVERVKKEFGDTCTAVYDSAGLLTNKTILAHGIFFKDNELNTLAKRGTGIIHCPSSNINLKSGLCDVRRLKANNINVGLGTDVSAGSTYSILNEMESVLQVSTSLSLMGHDNVPFDYKDAFFMATLGGAKALSIEDKVGNFMPGKEFDALVIDLNAENSLLDNFTDYTLEENLQRFIYSGNDHNIVSVYVKVQFPNLGLGFDKTLLDWLETYTFPLERQYTDQEFAEKVFEVVVSLIAETKKSDIKAMKEKFGELTYTKLLTAGLLPTR
;
A
#
# COMPACT_ATOMS: atom_id res chain seq x y z
N MET A 1 -25.59 43.45 18.37
CA MET A 1 -24.22 43.43 17.86
C MET A 1 -23.38 42.69 18.87
N VAL A 2 -22.33 41.99 18.45
CA VAL A 2 -21.34 41.35 19.33
C VAL A 2 -19.95 41.79 18.88
N ARG A 3 -19.15 42.28 19.82
CA ARG A 3 -17.77 42.72 19.62
C ARG A 3 -16.80 41.79 20.32
N GLN A 4 -15.87 41.21 19.57
CA GLN A 4 -14.86 40.30 20.10
C GLN A 4 -13.46 40.82 19.79
N VAL A 5 -12.55 40.59 20.73
CA VAL A 5 -11.12 40.89 20.60
C VAL A 5 -10.35 39.59 20.74
N PHE A 6 -9.35 39.39 19.89
CA PHE A 6 -8.40 38.28 20.00
C PHE A 6 -6.98 38.84 20.10
N THR A 7 -6.17 38.38 21.05
CA THR A 7 -4.77 38.80 21.22
C THR A 7 -3.80 37.62 21.31
N GLY A 8 -2.61 37.76 20.70
CA GLY A 8 -1.52 36.79 20.75
C GLY A 8 -0.81 36.61 19.40
N SER A 9 -0.19 35.45 19.20
CA SER A 9 0.49 35.10 17.93
C SER A 9 -0.50 34.69 16.84
N MET A 10 -0.20 35.04 15.57
CA MET A 10 -1.02 34.76 14.39
C MET A 10 -0.16 34.29 13.22
N ILE A 11 -0.69 33.38 12.40
CA ILE A 11 -0.10 32.94 11.13
C ILE A 11 -1.19 32.99 10.04
N HIS A 12 -0.89 33.56 8.87
CA HIS A 12 -1.80 33.59 7.71
C HIS A 12 -1.02 33.75 6.39
N ALA A 13 -1.69 33.55 5.25
CA ALA A 13 -1.17 33.93 3.93
C ALA A 13 -1.64 35.34 3.53
N ASP A 14 -0.85 36.05 2.72
CA ASP A 14 -1.18 37.36 2.17
C ASP A 14 -1.85 37.30 0.78
N GLU A 15 -2.12 38.47 0.18
CA GLU A 15 -2.73 38.61 -1.15
C GLU A 15 -1.85 38.15 -2.33
N ASN A 16 -0.60 37.75 -2.07
CA ASN A 16 0.35 37.20 -3.02
C ASN A 16 0.65 35.70 -2.76
N GLY A 17 0.08 35.12 -1.68
CA GLY A 17 0.33 33.76 -1.23
C GLY A 17 1.49 33.58 -0.24
N GLU A 18 2.14 34.66 0.19
CA GLU A 18 3.28 34.60 1.13
C GLU A 18 2.81 34.37 2.57
N VAL A 19 3.47 33.46 3.30
CA VAL A 19 3.09 33.10 4.68
C VAL A 19 3.70 34.07 5.70
N ILE A 20 2.83 34.82 6.37
CA ILE A 20 3.18 35.84 7.35
C ILE A 20 3.00 35.31 8.78
N PHE A 21 4.06 35.45 9.56
CA PHE A 21 4.11 35.15 11.00
C PHE A 21 4.07 36.46 11.82
N LYS A 22 3.27 36.52 12.87
CA LYS A 22 3.16 37.66 13.78
C LYS A 22 3.10 37.20 15.23
N GLU A 23 4.07 37.57 16.05
CA GLU A 23 4.15 37.15 17.46
C GLU A 23 3.19 37.90 18.41
N SER A 24 2.67 39.04 17.99
CA SER A 24 1.85 39.91 18.82
C SER A 24 0.95 40.77 17.96
N VAL A 25 -0.29 40.32 17.76
CA VAL A 25 -1.35 41.07 17.09
C VAL A 25 -2.59 41.17 17.97
N THR A 26 -3.44 42.14 17.64
CA THR A 26 -4.84 42.15 18.04
C THR A 26 -5.73 42.19 16.80
N ILE A 27 -6.77 41.38 16.82
CA ILE A 27 -7.84 41.34 15.81
C ILE A 27 -9.11 41.90 16.46
N LEU A 28 -9.71 42.93 15.87
CA LEU A 28 -10.99 43.50 16.29
C LEU A 28 -12.10 42.94 15.39
N VAL A 29 -13.13 42.35 15.99
CA VAL A 29 -14.26 41.71 15.29
C VAL A 29 -15.58 42.32 15.73
N GLU A 30 -16.39 42.81 14.79
CA GLU A 30 -17.77 43.29 15.03
C GLU A 30 -18.75 42.51 14.16
N ASP A 31 -19.79 41.93 14.78
CA ASP A 31 -20.83 41.12 14.10
C ASP A 31 -20.28 40.05 13.15
N GLY A 32 -19.25 39.33 13.62
CA GLY A 32 -18.59 38.24 12.89
C GLY A 32 -17.69 38.70 11.74
N LYS A 33 -17.34 39.99 11.67
CA LYS A 33 -16.44 40.56 10.66
C LYS A 33 -15.22 41.19 11.30
N ILE A 34 -14.04 40.87 10.78
CA ILE A 34 -12.80 41.59 11.10
C ILE A 34 -12.95 43.04 10.62
N ILE A 35 -12.73 44.01 11.51
CA ILE A 35 -12.74 45.44 11.18
C ILE A 35 -11.35 46.08 11.21
N ASP A 36 -10.40 45.47 11.94
CA ASP A 36 -9.02 45.94 12.11
C ASP A 36 -8.14 44.78 12.56
N VAL A 37 -6.90 44.76 12.06
CA VAL A 37 -5.82 43.89 12.53
C VAL A 37 -4.60 44.78 12.76
N THR A 38 -4.05 44.77 13.96
CA THR A 38 -2.88 45.59 14.32
C THR A 38 -1.82 44.76 15.01
N GLU A 39 -0.56 44.98 14.64
CA GLU A 39 0.63 44.40 15.30
C GLU A 39 1.10 45.30 16.44
N ASN A 40 1.37 44.71 17.61
CA ASN A 40 1.73 45.40 18.86
C ASN A 40 0.86 46.65 19.22
N PRO A 41 -0.48 46.60 19.15
CA PRO A 41 -1.32 47.72 19.59
C PRO A 41 -1.27 47.88 21.11
N ASP A 42 -1.56 49.10 21.58
CA ASP A 42 -1.70 49.37 22.99
C ASP A 42 -3.09 48.96 23.54
N GLN A 43 -3.18 48.91 24.88
CA GLN A 43 -4.43 48.65 25.59
C GLN A 43 -5.51 49.69 25.26
N GLN A 44 -5.13 50.93 24.91
CA GLN A 44 -6.12 51.97 24.62
C GLN A 44 -6.92 51.64 23.35
N LYS A 45 -6.30 51.09 22.30
CA LYS A 45 -7.03 50.66 21.10
C LYS A 45 -8.01 49.51 21.38
N ILE A 46 -7.71 48.64 22.34
CA ILE A 46 -8.62 47.58 22.81
C ILE A 46 -9.77 48.18 23.61
N ASP A 47 -9.45 49.08 24.56
CA ASP A 47 -10.43 49.76 25.41
C ASP A 47 -11.41 50.61 24.59
N ASP A 48 -10.91 51.39 23.62
CA ASP A 48 -11.70 52.28 22.74
C ASP A 48 -12.63 51.50 21.78
N PHE A 49 -12.38 50.20 21.53
CA PHE A 49 -13.29 49.36 20.74
C PHE A 49 -14.55 48.93 21.52
N HIS A 50 -14.49 48.91 22.86
CA HIS A 50 -15.57 48.45 23.74
C HIS A 50 -16.08 47.04 23.37
N ALA A 51 -15.22 46.04 23.54
CA ALA A 51 -15.54 44.64 23.27
C ALA A 51 -16.49 44.02 24.32
N ASP A 52 -17.36 43.11 23.87
CA ASP A 52 -18.17 42.25 24.74
C ASP A 52 -17.34 41.05 25.26
N GLU A 53 -16.39 40.56 24.45
CA GLU A 53 -15.50 39.44 24.78
C GLU A 53 -14.04 39.74 24.42
N VAL A 54 -13.09 39.27 25.25
CA VAL A 54 -11.64 39.43 25.05
C VAL A 54 -10.95 38.08 25.23
N ASN A 55 -10.40 37.55 24.13
CA ASN A 55 -9.80 36.23 24.03
C ASN A 55 -8.27 36.37 23.93
N ASN A 56 -7.56 36.11 25.03
CA ASN A 56 -6.11 36.21 25.09
C ASN A 56 -5.48 34.81 25.00
N LEU A 57 -4.64 34.59 24.00
CA LEU A 57 -3.97 33.31 23.78
C LEU A 57 -2.89 33.07 24.86
N SER A 58 -2.81 31.84 25.37
CA SER A 58 -1.76 31.42 26.30
C SER A 58 -0.45 31.12 25.57
N PRO A 59 0.71 31.15 26.23
CA PRO A 59 2.00 30.80 25.61
C PRO A 59 1.95 29.40 24.96
N GLY A 60 2.26 29.34 23.66
CA GLY A 60 2.15 28.14 22.83
C GLY A 60 0.83 28.00 22.05
N GLN A 61 -0.14 28.89 22.25
CA GLN A 61 -1.33 29.02 21.40
C GLN A 61 -1.14 30.13 20.37
N PHE A 62 -1.66 29.93 19.17
CA PHE A 62 -1.65 30.88 18.06
C PHE A 62 -2.98 30.81 17.30
N ILE A 63 -3.34 31.87 16.56
CA ILE A 63 -4.53 31.92 15.71
C ILE A 63 -4.18 31.79 14.23
N VAL A 64 -5.00 31.07 13.49
CA VAL A 64 -4.96 30.91 12.03
C VAL A 64 -6.35 31.15 11.45
N PRO A 65 -6.48 31.48 10.15
CA PRO A 65 -7.73 31.31 9.42
C PRO A 65 -8.23 29.86 9.56
N GLY A 66 -9.51 29.66 9.82
CA GLY A 66 -10.11 28.32 9.86
C GLY A 66 -10.07 27.67 8.47
N PHE A 67 -9.88 26.35 8.44
CA PHE A 67 -9.72 25.62 7.18
C PHE A 67 -10.96 25.71 6.29
N ILE A 68 -10.72 25.59 4.99
CA ILE A 68 -11.72 25.51 3.93
C ILE A 68 -11.50 24.18 3.21
N ASP A 69 -12.52 23.36 3.18
CA ASP A 69 -12.55 22.15 2.37
C ASP A 69 -13.34 22.42 1.08
N CYS A 70 -12.64 22.44 -0.05
CA CYS A 70 -13.26 22.76 -1.33
C CYS A 70 -13.91 21.56 -2.02
N HIS A 71 -13.76 20.32 -1.51
CA HIS A 71 -14.40 19.14 -2.10
C HIS A 71 -14.50 17.99 -1.09
N ILE A 72 -15.73 17.67 -0.67
CA ILE A 72 -16.00 16.64 0.35
C ILE A 72 -17.36 15.95 0.14
N HIS A 73 -17.38 14.61 0.15
CA HIS A 73 -18.59 13.79 -0.03
C HIS A 73 -19.25 13.42 1.30
N ALA A 74 -20.19 14.26 1.77
CA ALA A 74 -20.91 14.03 3.03
C ALA A 74 -21.68 12.69 3.09
N VAL A 75 -22.05 12.15 1.91
CA VAL A 75 -22.76 10.87 1.77
C VAL A 75 -21.84 9.64 1.72
N GLN A 76 -20.55 9.83 1.44
CA GLN A 76 -19.57 8.75 1.35
C GLN A 76 -18.75 8.57 2.64
N PHE A 77 -18.78 9.55 3.56
CA PHE A 77 -18.15 9.47 4.88
C PHE A 77 -18.28 8.10 5.61
N PRO A 78 -19.42 7.36 5.53
CA PRO A 78 -19.52 6.01 6.08
C PRO A 78 -18.57 4.91 5.52
N ASN A 79 -17.94 5.15 4.36
CA ASN A 79 -17.00 4.23 3.73
C ASN A 79 -15.53 4.49 4.14
N LEU A 80 -15.25 5.45 5.04
CA LEU A 80 -13.89 5.86 5.40
C LEU A 80 -13.00 4.68 5.82
N GLY A 81 -11.83 4.58 5.18
CA GLY A 81 -10.82 3.53 5.39
C GLY A 81 -11.02 2.25 4.56
N LEU A 82 -11.90 2.24 3.55
CA LEU A 82 -12.23 1.04 2.75
C LEU A 82 -11.87 1.18 1.27
N GLY A 83 -11.36 0.08 0.69
CA GLY A 83 -11.27 -0.08 -0.76
C GLY A 83 -10.10 0.62 -1.44
N TYR A 84 -9.10 1.10 -0.68
CA TYR A 84 -7.85 1.69 -1.22
C TYR A 84 -6.93 0.67 -1.92
N ASP A 85 -7.36 -0.59 -1.99
CA ASP A 85 -6.86 -1.63 -2.86
C ASP A 85 -7.40 -1.52 -4.31
N LYS A 86 -8.39 -0.65 -4.59
CA LYS A 86 -9.11 -0.55 -5.88
C LYS A 86 -8.78 0.72 -6.67
N THR A 87 -9.26 0.79 -7.91
CA THR A 87 -9.33 2.04 -8.70
C THR A 87 -10.57 2.84 -8.32
N VAL A 88 -10.63 4.13 -8.67
CA VAL A 88 -11.82 4.96 -8.40
C VAL A 88 -13.11 4.39 -9.00
N LEU A 89 -13.08 3.83 -10.22
CA LEU A 89 -14.29 3.32 -10.88
C LEU A 89 -14.83 2.06 -10.19
N ASP A 90 -13.96 1.11 -9.83
CA ASP A 90 -14.34 -0.09 -9.08
C ASP A 90 -14.82 0.26 -7.66
N TRP A 91 -14.14 1.22 -7.01
CA TRP A 91 -14.49 1.72 -5.69
C TRP A 91 -15.89 2.36 -5.67
N LEU A 92 -16.23 3.12 -6.72
CA LEU A 92 -17.53 3.76 -6.86
C LEU A 92 -18.70 2.76 -6.92
N GLU A 93 -18.55 1.68 -7.69
CA GLU A 93 -19.55 0.61 -7.81
C GLU A 93 -19.59 -0.31 -6.57
N ALA A 94 -18.44 -0.63 -5.98
CA ALA A 94 -18.34 -1.51 -4.81
C ALA A 94 -18.89 -0.88 -3.52
N TYR A 95 -18.58 0.40 -3.28
CA TYR A 95 -18.84 1.05 -1.98
C TYR A 95 -19.76 2.27 -2.08
N THR A 96 -19.60 3.14 -3.07
CA THR A 96 -20.28 4.45 -3.09
C THR A 96 -21.74 4.39 -3.53
N PHE A 97 -22.07 3.88 -4.73
CA PHE A 97 -23.48 3.82 -5.16
C PHE A 97 -24.35 2.91 -4.26
N PRO A 98 -23.85 1.76 -3.74
CA PRO A 98 -24.57 0.96 -2.74
C PRO A 98 -24.87 1.71 -1.43
N LEU A 99 -23.98 2.60 -0.99
CA LEU A 99 -24.17 3.44 0.20
C LEU A 99 -25.12 4.61 -0.09
N GLU A 100 -24.92 5.35 -1.18
CA GLU A 100 -25.71 6.55 -1.50
C GLU A 100 -27.21 6.26 -1.68
N ARG A 101 -27.56 5.03 -2.10
CA ARG A 101 -28.94 4.54 -2.18
C ARG A 101 -29.63 4.44 -0.81
N GLN A 102 -28.89 4.35 0.29
CA GLN A 102 -29.44 4.24 1.65
C GLN A 102 -29.97 5.59 2.18
N PHE A 103 -29.51 6.73 1.62
CA PHE A 103 -29.98 8.07 1.97
C PHE A 103 -31.43 8.37 1.51
N ILE A 104 -32.14 7.39 0.95
CA ILE A 104 -33.60 7.44 0.84
C ILE A 104 -34.29 7.35 2.23
N ASP A 105 -33.60 6.79 3.24
CA ASP A 105 -34.01 6.89 4.65
C ASP A 105 -33.48 8.19 5.27
N GLN A 106 -34.41 9.04 5.68
CA GLN A 106 -34.14 10.32 6.33
C GLN A 106 -33.50 10.14 7.71
N GLN A 107 -33.74 9.02 8.41
CA GLN A 107 -33.08 8.75 9.71
C GLN A 107 -31.60 8.38 9.54
N PHE A 108 -31.27 7.65 8.46
CA PHE A 108 -29.89 7.37 8.09
C PHE A 108 -29.17 8.66 7.66
N ALA A 109 -29.81 9.47 6.81
CA ALA A 109 -29.31 10.78 6.42
C ALA A 109 -29.07 11.70 7.64
N GLU A 110 -30.04 11.80 8.56
CA GLU A 110 -29.88 12.53 9.82
C GLU A 110 -28.68 12.04 10.63
N LYS A 111 -28.50 10.72 10.82
CA LYS A 111 -27.36 10.14 11.57
C LYS A 111 -26.02 10.54 10.94
N VAL A 112 -25.85 10.33 9.64
CA VAL A 112 -24.55 10.55 8.97
C VAL A 112 -24.23 12.05 8.89
N PHE A 113 -25.19 12.89 8.51
CA PHE A 113 -24.97 14.33 8.39
C PHE A 113 -24.80 15.04 9.74
N ASP A 114 -25.32 14.48 10.83
CA ASP A 114 -25.03 14.96 12.19
C ASP A 114 -23.56 14.67 12.59
N ILE A 115 -22.97 13.58 12.10
CA ILE A 115 -21.58 13.18 12.38
C ILE A 115 -20.59 13.97 11.51
N VAL A 116 -20.67 13.91 10.17
CA VAL A 116 -19.64 14.51 9.28
C VAL A 116 -19.48 16.03 9.48
N VAL A 117 -20.58 16.76 9.72
CA VAL A 117 -20.53 18.21 9.99
C VAL A 117 -19.86 18.50 11.33
N LYS A 118 -20.07 17.67 12.36
CA LYS A 118 -19.35 17.79 13.65
C LYS A 118 -17.87 17.43 13.52
N ARG A 119 -17.56 16.29 12.87
CA ARG A 119 -16.19 15.77 12.70
C ARG A 119 -15.32 16.76 11.93
N SER A 120 -15.84 17.36 10.86
CA SER A 120 -15.14 18.41 10.09
C SER A 120 -15.01 19.74 10.85
N LEU A 121 -16.00 20.16 11.63
CA LEU A 121 -15.85 21.31 12.54
C LEU A 121 -14.81 21.06 13.64
N GLN A 122 -14.69 19.82 14.15
CA GLN A 122 -13.69 19.42 15.15
C GLN A 122 -12.25 19.45 14.60
N THR A 123 -12.03 19.18 13.31
CA THR A 123 -10.73 19.32 12.63
C THR A 123 -10.44 20.76 12.16
N GLY A 124 -11.36 21.70 12.40
CA GLY A 124 -11.17 23.13 12.08
C GLY A 124 -11.68 23.57 10.71
N THR A 125 -12.38 22.70 9.97
CA THR A 125 -13.01 23.03 8.67
C THR A 125 -14.25 23.89 8.88
N THR A 126 -14.05 25.20 8.86
CA THR A 126 -15.11 26.22 9.07
C THR A 126 -15.99 26.45 7.84
N THR A 127 -15.49 26.05 6.66
CA THR A 127 -16.19 26.18 5.38
C THR A 127 -16.03 24.89 4.57
N ALA A 128 -17.11 24.36 4.01
CA ALA A 128 -17.09 23.12 3.23
C ALA A 128 -17.89 23.25 1.91
N CYS A 129 -17.43 22.59 0.85
CA CYS A 129 -18.16 22.38 -0.40
C CYS A 129 -18.60 20.93 -0.50
N TYR A 130 -19.87 20.67 -0.17
CA TYR A 130 -20.40 19.33 -0.02
C TYR A 130 -21.03 18.78 -1.29
N PHE A 131 -20.61 17.59 -1.68
CA PHE A 131 -21.43 16.66 -2.46
C PHE A 131 -22.39 15.92 -1.52
N SER A 132 -23.69 15.91 -1.88
CA SER A 132 -24.71 15.06 -1.26
C SER A 132 -25.07 13.92 -2.22
N CYS A 133 -26.34 13.55 -2.33
CA CYS A 133 -26.83 12.45 -3.18
C CYS A 133 -27.93 12.91 -4.16
N LEU A 134 -28.52 11.98 -4.92
CA LEU A 134 -29.67 12.25 -5.78
C LEU A 134 -30.95 12.68 -5.02
N TYR A 135 -31.06 12.41 -3.72
CA TYR A 135 -32.29 12.63 -2.96
C TYR A 135 -32.36 14.07 -2.43
N THR A 136 -33.41 14.81 -2.82
CA THR A 136 -33.65 16.19 -2.40
C THR A 136 -33.79 16.31 -0.89
N GLU A 137 -34.53 15.39 -0.26
CA GLU A 137 -34.81 15.41 1.18
C GLU A 137 -33.52 15.26 2.00
N ALA A 138 -32.66 14.30 1.65
CA ALA A 138 -31.35 14.14 2.27
C ALA A 138 -30.44 15.37 2.02
N SER A 139 -30.44 15.92 0.81
CA SER A 139 -29.68 17.13 0.48
C SER A 139 -30.13 18.34 1.31
N VAL A 140 -31.43 18.46 1.62
CA VAL A 140 -31.96 19.49 2.53
C VAL A 140 -31.54 19.22 3.98
N ILE A 141 -31.63 17.98 4.47
CA ILE A 141 -31.17 17.62 5.83
C ILE A 141 -29.71 18.02 6.03
N LEU A 142 -28.82 17.78 5.05
CA LEU A 142 -27.42 18.22 5.12
C LEU A 142 -27.31 19.75 5.25
N ALA A 143 -28.05 20.52 4.47
CA ALA A 143 -28.08 21.98 4.57
C ALA A 143 -28.63 22.48 5.93
N GLU A 144 -29.64 21.79 6.48
CA GLU A 144 -30.18 22.05 7.82
C GLU A 144 -29.16 21.71 8.92
N LYS A 145 -28.41 20.60 8.82
CA LYS A 145 -27.32 20.25 9.75
C LYS A 145 -26.17 21.25 9.72
N CYS A 146 -25.73 21.69 8.53
CA CYS A 146 -24.76 22.77 8.40
C CYS A 146 -25.26 24.06 9.06
N SER A 147 -26.53 24.41 8.86
CA SER A 147 -27.16 25.56 9.52
C SER A 147 -27.29 25.39 11.03
N GLN A 148 -27.53 24.17 11.53
CA GLN A 148 -27.68 23.85 12.95
C GLN A 148 -26.35 23.99 13.70
N PHE A 149 -25.24 23.55 13.09
CA PHE A 149 -23.91 23.59 13.72
C PHE A 149 -23.07 24.83 13.35
N GLY A 150 -23.57 25.68 12.45
CA GLY A 150 -22.94 26.96 12.10
C GLY A 150 -21.79 26.86 11.11
N GLN A 151 -21.61 25.73 10.43
CA GLN A 151 -20.63 25.58 9.36
C GLN A 151 -21.10 26.35 8.11
N ARG A 152 -20.18 27.05 7.45
CA ARG A 152 -20.46 27.71 6.17
C ARG A 152 -20.42 26.65 5.07
N ALA A 153 -21.52 26.46 4.35
CA ALA A 153 -21.64 25.33 3.44
C ALA A 153 -22.19 25.75 2.07
N PHE A 154 -21.50 25.29 1.03
CA PHE A 154 -22.10 25.10 -0.28
C PHE A 154 -22.58 23.65 -0.34
N VAL A 155 -23.89 23.44 -0.52
CA VAL A 155 -24.49 22.09 -0.48
C VAL A 155 -25.05 21.73 -1.85
N GLY A 156 -24.57 20.61 -2.40
CA GLY A 156 -24.92 20.13 -3.73
C GLY A 156 -25.83 18.91 -3.69
N LYS A 157 -27.09 19.07 -4.11
CA LYS A 157 -27.91 17.93 -4.58
C LYS A 157 -27.30 17.42 -5.88
N VAL A 158 -26.90 16.15 -5.91
CA VAL A 158 -26.24 15.57 -7.08
C VAL A 158 -27.26 15.38 -8.20
N ASN A 159 -26.82 15.65 -9.44
CA ASN A 159 -27.57 15.38 -10.65
C ASN A 159 -26.87 14.27 -11.47
N MET A 160 -27.64 13.30 -11.96
CA MET A 160 -27.21 12.21 -12.85
C MET A 160 -28.43 11.60 -13.54
N ASN A 161 -28.47 11.60 -14.87
CA ASN A 161 -29.58 11.08 -15.68
C ASN A 161 -29.23 9.97 -16.67
N VAL A 162 -27.95 9.61 -16.81
CA VAL A 162 -27.54 8.41 -17.54
C VAL A 162 -28.07 7.16 -16.80
N PRO A 163 -28.78 6.23 -17.46
CA PRO A 163 -29.35 5.06 -16.81
C PRO A 163 -28.33 4.14 -16.14
N ARG A 164 -28.75 3.48 -15.07
CA ARG A 164 -28.00 2.45 -14.33
C ARG A 164 -28.88 1.24 -14.03
N ASP A 165 -28.28 0.05 -14.01
CA ASP A 165 -28.97 -1.22 -13.74
C ASP A 165 -29.48 -1.34 -12.28
N ASP A 166 -28.83 -0.64 -11.34
CA ASP A 166 -29.27 -0.55 -9.94
C ASP A 166 -30.46 0.42 -9.75
N GLY A 167 -30.88 1.14 -10.80
CA GLY A 167 -31.94 2.14 -10.78
C GLY A 167 -31.57 3.47 -10.09
N TYR A 168 -30.30 3.72 -9.77
CA TYR A 168 -29.85 4.93 -9.09
C TYR A 168 -29.61 6.10 -10.04
N TYR A 169 -30.67 6.58 -10.70
CA TYR A 169 -30.64 7.75 -11.59
C TYR A 169 -32.02 8.46 -11.64
N GLU A 170 -32.10 9.56 -12.37
CA GLU A 170 -33.32 10.36 -12.56
C GLU A 170 -33.52 10.75 -14.04
N SER A 171 -34.75 11.07 -14.47
CA SER A 171 -34.97 11.67 -15.80
C SER A 171 -34.63 13.16 -15.78
N THR A 172 -34.31 13.73 -16.95
CA THR A 172 -33.97 15.17 -17.11
C THR A 172 -35.03 16.10 -16.49
N ASP A 173 -36.32 15.86 -16.78
CA ASP A 173 -37.43 16.60 -16.15
C ASP A 173 -37.41 16.55 -14.61
N LYS A 174 -37.23 15.35 -14.05
CA LYS A 174 -37.20 15.11 -12.59
C LYS A 174 -35.94 15.72 -11.97
N SER A 175 -34.81 15.67 -12.66
CA SER A 175 -33.54 16.28 -12.27
C SER A 175 -33.68 17.81 -12.13
N ILE A 176 -34.32 18.45 -13.11
CA ILE A 176 -34.63 19.88 -13.10
C ILE A 176 -35.65 20.23 -11.99
N GLU A 177 -36.75 19.47 -11.88
CA GLU A 177 -37.77 19.69 -10.83
C GLU A 177 -37.18 19.58 -9.42
N SER A 178 -36.42 18.51 -9.16
CA SER A 178 -35.81 18.22 -7.86
C SER A 178 -34.69 19.20 -7.48
N THR A 179 -33.89 19.66 -8.44
CA THR A 179 -32.87 20.71 -8.22
C THR A 179 -33.53 22.07 -7.93
N LEU A 180 -34.61 22.44 -8.64
CA LEU A 180 -35.36 23.67 -8.34
C LEU A 180 -36.08 23.61 -6.98
N ALA A 181 -36.59 22.43 -6.59
CA ALA A 181 -37.16 22.21 -5.26
C ALA A 181 -36.10 22.30 -4.16
N PHE A 182 -34.93 21.67 -4.35
CA PHE A 182 -33.79 21.72 -3.43
C PHE A 182 -33.31 23.16 -3.21
N ILE A 183 -33.03 23.90 -4.28
CA ILE A 183 -32.59 25.31 -4.22
C ILE A 183 -33.57 26.14 -3.39
N LYS A 184 -34.87 26.00 -3.66
CA LYS A 184 -35.93 26.72 -2.95
C LYS A 184 -36.01 26.34 -1.48
N ALA A 185 -35.75 25.08 -1.11
CA ALA A 185 -35.70 24.65 0.28
C ALA A 185 -34.51 25.26 1.02
N VAL A 186 -33.31 25.28 0.41
CA VAL A 186 -32.13 25.95 0.99
C VAL A 186 -32.34 27.47 1.11
N GLU A 187 -32.95 28.11 0.11
CA GLU A 187 -33.40 29.52 0.19
C GLU A 187 -34.37 29.78 1.36
N GLN A 188 -35.16 28.78 1.76
CA GLN A 188 -36.13 28.87 2.87
C GLN A 188 -35.52 28.65 4.27
N ILE A 189 -34.31 28.07 4.39
CA ILE A 189 -33.57 28.01 5.66
C ILE A 189 -33.23 29.44 6.15
N GLY A 190 -33.04 30.38 5.23
CA GLY A 190 -32.83 31.81 5.54
C GLY A 190 -31.49 32.16 6.18
N ASN A 191 -30.57 31.19 6.31
CA ASN A 191 -29.25 31.39 6.90
C ASN A 191 -28.20 31.77 5.82
N PRO A 192 -27.63 32.99 5.83
CA PRO A 192 -26.80 33.50 4.73
C PRO A 192 -25.43 32.84 4.55
N ILE A 193 -24.99 31.96 5.46
CA ILE A 193 -23.75 31.16 5.32
C ILE A 193 -23.98 29.81 4.61
N ILE A 194 -25.24 29.45 4.32
CA ILE A 194 -25.61 28.23 3.60
C ILE A 194 -26.05 28.61 2.18
N ARG A 195 -25.56 27.90 1.16
CA ARG A 195 -25.88 28.16 -0.25
C ARG A 195 -26.08 26.86 -1.03
N PRO A 196 -27.05 26.79 -1.95
CA PRO A 196 -27.11 25.68 -2.90
C PRO A 196 -26.03 25.86 -3.99
N ILE A 197 -25.42 24.76 -4.41
CA ILE A 197 -24.46 24.71 -5.52
C ILE A 197 -24.91 23.70 -6.58
N ILE A 198 -24.78 24.06 -7.86
CA ILE A 198 -25.19 23.19 -8.98
C ILE A 198 -24.15 22.08 -9.15
N THR A 199 -24.61 20.82 -9.08
CA THR A 199 -23.73 19.66 -8.90
C THR A 199 -24.07 18.54 -9.91
N PRO A 200 -23.79 18.74 -11.22
CA PRO A 200 -23.67 17.61 -12.13
C PRO A 200 -22.55 16.69 -11.62
N ARG A 201 -22.78 15.38 -11.51
CA ARG A 201 -21.79 14.48 -10.89
C ARG A 201 -20.45 14.54 -11.62
N HIS A 202 -20.46 14.15 -12.88
CA HIS A 202 -19.40 14.34 -13.86
C HIS A 202 -19.96 14.11 -15.27
N ALA A 203 -19.21 14.47 -16.32
CA ALA A 203 -19.67 14.46 -17.72
C ALA A 203 -20.23 13.11 -18.21
N LEU A 204 -19.78 11.99 -17.62
CA LEU A 204 -20.22 10.63 -17.97
C LEU A 204 -21.58 10.22 -17.39
N LYS A 205 -22.15 11.00 -16.45
CA LYS A 205 -23.40 10.66 -15.75
C LYS A 205 -24.52 11.68 -15.94
N CYS A 206 -24.22 12.84 -16.52
CA CYS A 206 -25.19 13.82 -17.00
C CYS A 206 -25.12 13.92 -18.52
N ASP A 207 -26.25 13.84 -19.21
CA ASP A 207 -26.30 14.16 -20.64
C ASP A 207 -26.22 15.67 -20.92
N MET A 208 -26.00 16.02 -22.19
CA MET A 208 -25.85 17.41 -22.63
C MET A 208 -27.11 18.26 -22.42
N GLU A 209 -28.31 17.66 -22.50
CA GLU A 209 -29.58 18.39 -22.27
C GLU A 209 -29.69 18.82 -20.80
N LEU A 210 -29.40 17.91 -19.87
CA LEU A 210 -29.35 18.22 -18.45
C LEU A 210 -28.24 19.22 -18.12
N MET A 211 -27.03 19.03 -18.65
CA MET A 211 -25.92 19.95 -18.39
C MET A 211 -26.20 21.40 -18.85
N GLN A 212 -26.86 21.57 -20.00
CA GLN A 212 -27.24 22.90 -20.50
C GLN A 212 -28.34 23.57 -19.66
N GLU A 213 -29.36 22.83 -19.23
CA GLU A 213 -30.39 23.38 -18.33
C GLU A 213 -29.84 23.65 -16.91
N LEU A 214 -28.91 22.84 -16.40
CA LEU A 214 -28.20 23.13 -15.15
C LEU A 214 -27.33 24.40 -15.24
N ALA A 215 -26.59 24.60 -16.34
CA ALA A 215 -25.82 25.82 -16.58
C ALA A 215 -26.72 27.07 -16.66
N LYS A 216 -27.89 26.94 -17.29
CA LYS A 216 -28.92 27.98 -17.35
C LYS A 216 -29.49 28.29 -15.97
N ILE A 217 -29.82 27.28 -15.15
CA ILE A 217 -30.28 27.49 -13.76
C ILE A 217 -29.20 28.18 -12.92
N ALA A 218 -27.93 27.75 -13.04
CA ALA A 218 -26.80 28.38 -12.35
C ALA A 218 -26.71 29.88 -12.68
N LYS A 219 -26.83 30.22 -13.97
CA LYS A 219 -26.78 31.59 -14.49
C LYS A 219 -28.00 32.44 -14.14
N GLU A 220 -29.21 31.88 -14.17
CA GLU A 220 -30.45 32.59 -13.82
C GLU A 220 -30.55 32.89 -12.31
N LYS A 221 -29.86 32.11 -11.46
CA LYS A 221 -29.85 32.25 -9.99
C LYS A 221 -28.51 32.72 -9.39
N ASP A 222 -27.51 33.03 -10.22
CA ASP A 222 -26.16 33.46 -9.81
C ASP A 222 -25.41 32.46 -8.89
N LEU A 223 -25.68 31.16 -9.05
CA LEU A 223 -25.12 30.08 -8.23
C LEU A 223 -23.69 29.70 -8.67
N HIS A 224 -23.03 28.89 -7.84
CA HIS A 224 -21.76 28.25 -8.16
C HIS A 224 -22.01 26.88 -8.81
N ILE A 225 -20.96 26.29 -9.37
CA ILE A 225 -20.97 24.95 -9.99
C ILE A 225 -19.81 24.13 -9.41
N GLN A 226 -20.05 22.86 -9.09
CA GLN A 226 -19.01 21.89 -8.74
C GLN A 226 -19.18 20.60 -9.55
N SER A 227 -18.08 19.95 -9.93
CA SER A 227 -18.04 18.64 -10.60
C SER A 227 -16.64 18.02 -10.46
N HIS A 228 -16.42 16.84 -11.03
CA HIS A 228 -15.09 16.22 -11.15
C HIS A 228 -14.55 16.49 -12.57
N ILE A 229 -13.22 16.52 -12.75
CA ILE A 229 -12.61 16.59 -14.09
C ILE A 229 -11.28 15.83 -14.16
N ALA A 230 -11.17 14.93 -15.15
CA ALA A 230 -9.91 14.31 -15.54
C ALA A 230 -9.17 13.72 -14.32
N GLU A 231 -9.94 13.11 -13.43
CA GLU A 231 -9.42 12.43 -12.25
C GLU A 231 -8.67 11.17 -12.67
N ASP A 232 -9.23 10.42 -13.60
CA ASP A 232 -8.80 9.09 -13.98
C ASP A 232 -8.58 8.98 -15.50
N ARG A 233 -7.75 8.00 -15.92
CA ARG A 233 -7.40 7.79 -17.32
C ARG A 233 -8.58 7.22 -18.13
N ASP A 234 -9.37 6.32 -17.55
CA ASP A 234 -10.52 5.73 -18.23
C ASP A 234 -11.69 6.73 -18.33
N GLU A 235 -11.88 7.60 -17.32
CA GLU A 235 -12.87 8.71 -17.42
C GLU A 235 -12.65 9.53 -18.71
N LYS A 236 -11.38 9.87 -18.97
CA LYS A 236 -10.98 10.73 -20.09
C LYS A 236 -11.27 10.09 -21.45
N GLU A 237 -11.01 8.79 -21.62
CA GLU A 237 -11.27 8.10 -22.89
C GLU A 237 -12.77 7.84 -23.12
N ILE A 238 -13.53 7.47 -22.08
CA ILE A 238 -14.99 7.27 -22.20
C ILE A 238 -15.68 8.60 -22.59
N VAL A 239 -15.18 9.76 -22.15
CA VAL A 239 -15.72 11.07 -22.57
C VAL A 239 -15.54 11.29 -24.09
N LYS A 240 -14.43 10.86 -24.68
CA LYS A 240 -14.22 10.92 -26.14
C LYS A 240 -15.17 10.00 -26.90
N GLU A 241 -15.49 8.83 -26.36
CA GLU A 241 -16.47 7.91 -26.96
C GLU A 241 -17.90 8.48 -26.92
N VAL A 242 -18.32 9.00 -25.78
CA VAL A 242 -19.71 9.47 -25.55
C VAL A 242 -20.00 10.78 -26.28
N TYR A 243 -19.06 11.72 -26.29
CA TYR A 243 -19.27 13.07 -26.85
C TYR A 243 -18.57 13.32 -28.20
N GLY A 244 -17.69 12.41 -28.64
CA GLY A 244 -17.04 12.43 -29.94
C GLY A 244 -15.78 13.29 -29.98
N ASP A 245 -14.62 12.65 -29.72
CA ASP A 245 -13.26 13.20 -29.89
C ASP A 245 -13.10 14.63 -29.32
N THR A 246 -13.42 14.76 -28.03
CA THR A 246 -13.50 16.03 -27.29
C THR A 246 -13.15 15.79 -25.83
N THR A 247 -12.62 16.80 -25.13
CA THR A 247 -12.18 16.68 -23.74
C THR A 247 -13.28 17.04 -22.73
N CYS A 248 -13.10 16.66 -21.46
CA CYS A 248 -14.00 17.03 -20.37
C CYS A 248 -14.18 18.56 -20.26
N THR A 249 -13.10 19.33 -20.39
CA THR A 249 -13.16 20.81 -20.40
C THR A 249 -14.02 21.32 -21.57
N ALA A 250 -13.86 20.76 -22.77
CA ALA A 250 -14.64 21.17 -23.94
C ALA A 250 -16.14 20.79 -23.82
N VAL A 251 -16.46 19.63 -23.22
CA VAL A 251 -17.85 19.24 -22.90
C VAL A 251 -18.47 20.24 -21.94
N TYR A 252 -17.84 20.54 -20.81
CA TYR A 252 -18.34 21.52 -19.84
C TYR A 252 -18.41 22.95 -20.42
N ASP A 253 -17.48 23.36 -21.31
CA ASP A 253 -17.53 24.67 -21.98
C ASP A 253 -18.73 24.77 -22.94
N SER A 254 -18.99 23.70 -23.69
CA SER A 254 -20.11 23.63 -24.64
C SER A 254 -21.48 23.58 -23.96
N ALA A 255 -21.56 22.98 -22.76
CA ALA A 255 -22.73 23.06 -21.89
C ALA A 255 -22.90 24.45 -21.24
N GLY A 256 -21.85 25.28 -21.20
CA GLY A 256 -21.82 26.57 -20.52
C GLY A 256 -21.57 26.49 -19.00
N LEU A 257 -21.02 25.36 -18.52
CA LEU A 257 -20.72 25.11 -17.11
C LEU A 257 -19.37 25.68 -16.65
N LEU A 258 -18.46 26.04 -17.55
CA LEU A 258 -17.18 26.67 -17.17
C LEU A 258 -17.30 28.18 -16.95
N THR A 259 -17.07 28.61 -15.71
CA THR A 259 -17.21 30.00 -15.25
C THR A 259 -16.21 30.30 -14.14
N ASN A 260 -16.14 31.58 -13.72
CA ASN A 260 -15.39 32.02 -12.54
C ASN A 260 -16.11 31.75 -11.20
N LYS A 261 -17.13 30.89 -11.22
CA LYS A 261 -17.80 30.30 -10.06
C LYS A 261 -17.85 28.76 -10.15
N THR A 262 -17.05 28.18 -11.04
CA THR A 262 -16.92 26.75 -11.24
C THR A 262 -15.66 26.26 -10.55
N ILE A 263 -15.80 25.23 -9.72
CA ILE A 263 -14.67 24.47 -9.16
C ILE A 263 -14.76 23.03 -9.68
N LEU A 264 -13.62 22.41 -9.96
CA LEU A 264 -13.56 21.04 -10.46
C LEU A 264 -12.52 20.24 -9.68
N ALA A 265 -12.89 19.04 -9.21
CA ALA A 265 -12.00 18.21 -8.41
C ALA A 265 -10.97 17.44 -9.26
N HIS A 266 -9.86 17.09 -8.61
CA HIS A 266 -8.72 16.28 -9.07
C HIS A 266 -7.85 16.93 -10.16
N GLY A 267 -8.34 17.03 -11.41
CA GLY A 267 -7.62 17.67 -12.52
C GLY A 267 -6.28 17.02 -12.92
N ILE A 268 -6.11 15.71 -12.64
CA ILE A 268 -4.83 14.99 -12.78
C ILE A 268 -4.40 14.92 -14.26
N TYR A 269 -5.30 14.47 -15.13
CA TYR A 269 -5.04 14.18 -16.54
C TYR A 269 -5.45 15.29 -17.52
N LEU A 270 -5.59 16.52 -17.00
CA LEU A 270 -5.81 17.72 -17.81
C LEU A 270 -4.67 17.93 -18.82
N GLU A 271 -5.03 18.23 -20.06
CA GLU A 271 -4.09 18.55 -21.13
C GLU A 271 -3.74 20.04 -21.13
N ASP A 272 -2.52 20.40 -21.58
CA ASP A 272 -2.09 21.79 -21.71
C ASP A 272 -2.99 22.62 -22.67
N SER A 273 -3.65 21.94 -23.61
CA SER A 273 -4.71 22.45 -24.49
C SER A 273 -5.94 22.95 -23.72
N GLU A 274 -6.27 22.30 -22.59
CA GLU A 274 -7.40 22.61 -21.71
C GLU A 274 -7.07 23.72 -20.72
N LEU A 275 -5.84 23.78 -20.20
CA LEU A 275 -5.44 24.70 -19.14
C LEU A 275 -5.71 26.17 -19.51
N ASN A 276 -5.41 26.55 -20.75
CA ASN A 276 -5.70 27.89 -21.30
C ASN A 276 -7.22 28.18 -21.33
N THR A 277 -8.08 27.17 -21.53
CA THR A 277 -9.53 27.36 -21.47
C THR A 277 -9.99 27.56 -20.03
N LEU A 278 -9.51 26.74 -19.09
CA LEU A 278 -9.83 26.86 -17.66
C LEU A 278 -9.43 28.23 -17.09
N ALA A 279 -8.17 28.64 -17.30
CA ALA A 279 -7.66 29.95 -16.88
C ALA A 279 -8.45 31.12 -17.50
N LYS A 280 -8.79 31.04 -18.80
CA LYS A 280 -9.60 32.05 -19.51
C LYS A 280 -11.06 32.11 -19.02
N ARG A 281 -11.59 31.03 -18.45
CA ARG A 281 -12.92 31.01 -17.79
C ARG A 281 -12.86 31.41 -16.32
N GLY A 282 -11.69 31.36 -15.70
CA GLY A 282 -11.49 31.55 -14.26
C GLY A 282 -11.94 30.34 -13.44
N THR A 283 -11.95 29.14 -14.02
CA THR A 283 -12.35 27.91 -13.35
C THR A 283 -11.18 27.35 -12.54
N ALA A 284 -11.42 27.04 -11.27
CA ALA A 284 -10.41 26.57 -10.33
C ALA A 284 -10.40 25.04 -10.21
N ILE A 285 -9.25 24.47 -9.85
CA ILE A 285 -9.05 23.02 -9.62
C ILE A 285 -8.91 22.73 -8.12
N ILE A 286 -9.46 21.63 -7.63
CA ILE A 286 -9.31 21.20 -6.24
C ILE A 286 -8.44 19.94 -6.20
N HIS A 287 -7.29 20.01 -5.54
CA HIS A 287 -6.39 18.88 -5.35
C HIS A 287 -6.73 18.10 -4.08
N CYS A 288 -6.93 16.78 -4.22
CA CYS A 288 -7.33 15.87 -3.15
C CYS A 288 -6.27 14.76 -2.97
N PRO A 289 -5.07 15.08 -2.44
CA PRO A 289 -3.90 14.20 -2.51
C PRO A 289 -4.11 12.84 -1.85
N SER A 290 -4.85 12.74 -0.75
CA SER A 290 -5.14 11.43 -0.13
C SER A 290 -5.94 10.53 -1.09
N SER A 291 -7.05 11.03 -1.63
CA SER A 291 -7.90 10.27 -2.57
C SER A 291 -7.15 9.88 -3.84
N ASN A 292 -6.47 10.85 -4.45
CA ASN A 292 -5.63 10.70 -5.62
C ASN A 292 -4.59 9.57 -5.50
N ILE A 293 -4.02 9.35 -4.31
CA ILE A 293 -3.08 8.24 -4.04
C ILE A 293 -3.86 6.95 -3.73
N ASN A 294 -4.84 7.01 -2.83
CA ASN A 294 -5.56 5.84 -2.31
C ASN A 294 -6.36 5.10 -3.39
N LEU A 295 -7.02 5.83 -4.28
CA LEU A 295 -7.80 5.28 -5.40
C LEU A 295 -6.97 5.12 -6.68
N LYS A 296 -5.64 5.34 -6.56
CA LYS A 296 -4.62 5.19 -7.61
C LYS A 296 -4.80 6.11 -8.82
N SER A 297 -5.71 7.10 -8.73
CA SER A 297 -6.01 8.07 -9.79
C SER A 297 -4.74 8.80 -10.28
N GLY A 298 -3.81 9.13 -9.37
CA GLY A 298 -2.44 9.56 -9.72
C GLY A 298 -1.98 10.86 -9.07
N LEU A 299 -0.78 11.32 -9.43
CA LEU A 299 -0.15 12.48 -8.80
C LEU A 299 -0.45 13.76 -9.59
N CYS A 300 -1.17 14.71 -8.98
CA CYS A 300 -1.56 15.96 -9.65
C CYS A 300 -0.45 17.03 -9.56
N ASP A 301 0.08 17.48 -10.70
CA ASP A 301 1.08 18.55 -10.73
C ASP A 301 0.44 19.95 -10.54
N VAL A 302 0.27 20.30 -9.27
CA VAL A 302 -0.15 21.64 -8.80
C VAL A 302 0.81 22.74 -9.27
N ARG A 303 2.10 22.45 -9.52
CA ARG A 303 3.04 23.46 -10.04
C ARG A 303 2.78 23.76 -11.51
N ARG A 304 2.47 22.75 -12.34
CA ARG A 304 2.02 22.94 -13.73
C ARG A 304 0.73 23.75 -13.80
N LEU A 305 -0.24 23.48 -12.91
CA LEU A 305 -1.50 24.23 -12.85
C LEU A 305 -1.26 25.71 -12.45
N ASN A 306 -0.53 25.95 -11.36
CA ASN A 306 -0.20 27.30 -10.90
C ASN A 306 0.61 28.09 -11.94
N ALA A 307 1.58 27.45 -12.62
CA ALA A 307 2.36 28.07 -13.69
C ALA A 307 1.51 28.51 -14.90
N ASN A 308 0.37 27.86 -15.12
CA ASN A 308 -0.60 28.22 -16.15
C ASN A 308 -1.67 29.23 -15.69
N ASN A 309 -1.55 29.78 -14.47
CA ASN A 309 -2.48 30.75 -13.87
C ASN A 309 -3.88 30.14 -13.61
N ILE A 310 -3.91 28.88 -13.16
CA ILE A 310 -5.12 28.23 -12.63
C ILE A 310 -5.05 28.28 -11.10
N ASP A 311 -6.11 28.76 -10.47
CA ASP A 311 -6.23 28.74 -9.01
C ASP A 311 -6.44 27.29 -8.53
N VAL A 312 -5.65 26.86 -7.53
CA VAL A 312 -5.74 25.51 -6.94
C VAL A 312 -6.11 25.57 -5.46
N GLY A 313 -7.16 24.86 -5.07
CA GLY A 313 -7.57 24.64 -3.68
C GLY A 313 -7.29 23.21 -3.19
N LEU A 314 -7.55 22.94 -1.91
CA LEU A 314 -7.51 21.58 -1.34
C LEU A 314 -8.92 21.08 -0.99
N GLY A 315 -9.14 19.78 -1.10
CA GLY A 315 -10.32 19.10 -0.60
C GLY A 315 -9.96 17.75 0.01
N THR A 316 -10.69 17.29 1.02
CA THR A 316 -10.42 15.97 1.64
C THR A 316 -10.90 14.81 0.78
N ASP A 317 -11.90 15.06 -0.08
CA ASP A 317 -12.59 14.03 -0.84
C ASP A 317 -12.97 12.81 0.03
N VAL A 318 -13.58 13.10 1.18
CA VAL A 318 -13.66 12.13 2.28
C VAL A 318 -14.22 10.77 1.84
N SER A 319 -13.49 9.74 2.23
CA SER A 319 -13.67 8.33 1.88
C SER A 319 -13.04 7.86 0.56
N GLY A 320 -12.78 8.72 -0.42
CA GLY A 320 -11.65 8.49 -1.33
C GLY A 320 -10.34 8.79 -0.58
N GLY A 321 -10.29 9.98 0.04
CA GLY A 321 -9.29 10.33 1.04
C GLY A 321 -9.47 9.56 2.35
N ALA A 322 -8.35 9.26 3.01
CA ALA A 322 -8.28 8.49 4.26
C ALA A 322 -8.58 9.33 5.52
N SER A 323 -8.78 10.65 5.37
CA SER A 323 -9.08 11.60 6.45
C SER A 323 -10.18 12.59 6.07
N TYR A 324 -10.68 13.31 7.07
CA TYR A 324 -11.60 14.46 6.97
C TYR A 324 -10.94 15.75 7.50
N SER A 325 -9.61 15.81 7.45
CA SER A 325 -8.77 16.87 8.00
C SER A 325 -7.92 17.49 6.88
N ILE A 326 -8.18 18.76 6.58
CA ILE A 326 -7.36 19.54 5.62
C ILE A 326 -5.90 19.67 6.11
N LEU A 327 -5.64 19.58 7.42
CA LEU A 327 -4.28 19.55 7.97
C LEU A 327 -3.49 18.31 7.52
N ASP A 328 -4.18 17.19 7.28
CA ASP A 328 -3.56 15.92 6.88
C ASP A 328 -3.28 15.97 5.36
N GLU A 329 -4.24 16.46 4.57
CA GLU A 329 -4.05 16.75 3.15
C GLU A 329 -2.87 17.71 2.92
N MET A 330 -2.71 18.76 3.74
CA MET A 330 -1.57 19.67 3.68
C MET A 330 -0.21 18.97 3.87
N GLY A 331 -0.15 17.87 4.63
CA GLY A 331 1.03 17.01 4.71
C GLY A 331 1.22 16.20 3.42
N LEU A 332 0.15 15.57 2.94
CA LEU A 332 0.18 14.74 1.73
C LEU A 332 0.50 15.52 0.44
N VAL A 333 0.15 16.81 0.33
CA VAL A 333 0.63 17.70 -0.75
C VAL A 333 2.16 17.71 -0.83
N LEU A 334 2.86 17.70 0.31
CA LEU A 334 4.33 17.68 0.34
C LEU A 334 4.87 16.32 -0.08
N HIS A 335 4.18 15.22 0.26
CA HIS A 335 4.53 13.87 -0.21
C HIS A 335 4.34 13.77 -1.74
N VAL A 336 3.19 14.22 -2.27
CA VAL A 336 2.93 14.29 -3.73
C VAL A 336 3.96 15.16 -4.44
N SER A 337 4.28 16.35 -3.93
CA SER A 337 5.29 17.24 -4.54
C SER A 337 6.71 16.67 -4.51
N ASN A 338 7.04 15.83 -3.52
CA ASN A 338 8.32 15.13 -3.46
C ASN A 338 8.33 13.89 -4.37
N SER A 339 7.20 13.19 -4.53
CA SER A 339 7.07 12.04 -5.43
C SER A 339 7.07 12.46 -6.89
N LEU A 340 6.36 13.53 -7.28
CA LEU A 340 6.38 14.06 -8.67
C LEU A 340 7.77 14.48 -9.15
N PHE A 341 8.63 14.93 -8.23
CA PHE A 341 10.05 15.21 -8.50
C PHE A 341 10.86 13.95 -8.86
N LEU A 342 10.25 12.76 -8.80
CA LEU A 342 10.88 11.45 -8.99
C LEU A 342 10.16 10.54 -10.04
N THR A 343 8.99 10.90 -10.63
CA THR A 343 8.01 9.87 -11.18
C THR A 343 7.31 10.01 -12.55
N GLY A 344 7.30 11.12 -13.30
CA GLY A 344 6.37 11.27 -14.48
C GLY A 344 6.48 10.12 -15.51
N HIS A 345 5.40 9.76 -16.28
CA HIS A 345 4.92 8.41 -16.82
C HIS A 345 4.94 8.05 -18.38
N ASP A 346 4.79 6.76 -18.78
CA ASP A 346 5.20 6.09 -20.08
C ASP A 346 4.30 5.95 -21.36
N ASN A 347 4.96 5.79 -22.54
CA ASN A 347 4.57 4.98 -23.73
C ASN A 347 5.69 4.92 -24.83
N ILE A 348 5.81 3.89 -25.70
CA ILE A 348 6.82 3.89 -26.81
C ILE A 348 6.31 4.65 -28.05
N ILE A 349 6.86 5.86 -28.25
CA ILE A 349 6.44 6.78 -29.33
C ILE A 349 7.52 6.99 -30.42
N ASP A 350 8.81 6.83 -30.11
CA ASP A 350 9.94 6.77 -31.06
C ASP A 350 11.01 5.77 -30.59
N VAL A 351 11.87 5.30 -31.50
CA VAL A 351 13.05 4.46 -31.19
C VAL A 351 14.23 4.88 -32.08
N THR A 352 15.11 5.74 -31.57
CA THR A 352 16.25 6.32 -32.31
C THR A 352 17.59 5.98 -31.66
N GLU A 353 18.55 5.45 -32.43
CA GLU A 353 19.94 5.24 -31.96
C GLU A 353 20.74 6.56 -32.00
N ASN A 354 21.43 6.88 -30.89
CA ASN A 354 22.17 8.14 -30.69
C ASN A 354 21.32 9.40 -31.06
N PRO A 355 20.16 9.61 -30.40
CA PRO A 355 19.28 10.72 -30.73
C PRO A 355 19.94 12.08 -30.48
N ASP A 356 19.58 13.06 -31.32
CA ASP A 356 20.10 14.44 -31.24
C ASP A 356 19.36 15.21 -30.13
N GLN A 357 20.07 15.91 -29.27
CA GLN A 357 19.51 16.39 -28.00
C GLN A 357 18.32 17.35 -28.21
N GLU A 358 18.41 18.29 -29.17
CA GLU A 358 17.32 19.21 -29.49
C GLU A 358 16.02 18.48 -29.91
N LYS A 359 16.08 17.24 -30.39
CA LYS A 359 14.90 16.43 -30.73
C LYS A 359 14.29 15.69 -29.53
N ILE A 360 15.08 15.39 -28.50
CA ILE A 360 14.58 14.84 -27.24
C ILE A 360 13.92 15.99 -26.47
N ASP A 361 14.58 17.15 -26.45
CA ASP A 361 14.12 18.37 -25.78
C ASP A 361 12.81 18.93 -26.42
N ASP A 362 12.59 18.71 -27.72
CA ASP A 362 11.33 19.02 -28.44
C ASP A 362 10.22 17.95 -28.25
N PHE A 363 10.51 16.80 -27.65
CA PHE A 363 9.60 15.66 -27.58
C PHE A 363 9.19 15.33 -26.14
N HIS A 364 8.01 15.81 -25.75
CA HIS A 364 7.36 15.48 -24.48
C HIS A 364 6.90 14.01 -24.45
N ALA A 365 7.84 13.11 -24.20
CA ALA A 365 7.61 11.85 -23.50
C ALA A 365 7.66 12.13 -21.98
N ASP A 366 6.98 11.32 -21.18
CA ASP A 366 6.42 11.85 -19.94
C ASP A 366 6.94 11.33 -18.59
N GLU A 367 7.72 10.27 -18.27
CA GLU A 367 8.64 9.22 -18.79
C GLU A 367 9.66 9.46 -19.88
N VAL A 368 10.89 9.27 -19.43
CA VAL A 368 11.99 8.72 -20.21
C VAL A 368 12.58 7.58 -19.36
N ASN A 369 12.10 6.36 -19.56
CA ASN A 369 12.45 5.23 -18.71
C ASN A 369 13.90 4.75 -18.97
N ASN A 370 14.84 5.22 -18.14
CA ASN A 370 16.28 5.04 -18.31
C ASN A 370 16.76 3.76 -17.61
N LEU A 371 16.74 2.63 -18.33
CA LEU A 371 17.23 1.32 -17.87
C LEU A 371 18.61 1.42 -17.19
N SER A 372 18.75 0.83 -16.01
CA SER A 372 20.00 0.88 -15.23
C SER A 372 21.14 0.11 -15.91
N PRO A 373 22.42 0.44 -15.67
CA PRO A 373 23.54 -0.29 -16.27
C PRO A 373 23.54 -1.79 -15.92
N GLY A 374 23.23 -2.64 -16.91
CA GLY A 374 23.11 -4.09 -16.76
C GLY A 374 21.66 -4.61 -16.81
N GLN A 375 20.68 -3.72 -16.64
CA GLN A 375 19.30 -3.96 -17.09
C GLN A 375 19.24 -3.82 -18.61
N PHE A 376 18.35 -4.60 -19.22
CA PHE A 376 17.99 -4.45 -20.62
C PHE A 376 16.55 -4.92 -20.84
N ILE A 377 15.82 -4.18 -21.67
CA ILE A 377 14.45 -4.53 -22.00
C ILE A 377 14.43 -5.56 -23.13
N VAL A 378 13.61 -6.61 -22.99
CA VAL A 378 13.35 -7.60 -24.04
C VAL A 378 11.85 -7.69 -24.29
N PRO A 379 11.41 -8.10 -25.50
CA PRO A 379 9.98 -8.29 -25.74
C PRO A 379 9.42 -9.39 -24.84
N GLY A 380 8.13 -9.27 -24.49
CA GLY A 380 7.37 -10.28 -23.77
C GLY A 380 7.60 -11.69 -24.31
N PHE A 381 7.81 -12.68 -23.44
CA PHE A 381 8.00 -14.06 -23.90
C PHE A 381 6.69 -14.64 -24.40
N ILE A 382 6.81 -15.43 -25.45
CA ILE A 382 5.69 -15.98 -26.19
C ILE A 382 5.78 -17.50 -26.17
N ASP A 383 4.90 -18.15 -25.40
CA ASP A 383 4.75 -19.60 -25.41
C ASP A 383 3.72 -20.02 -26.46
N GLY A 384 4.19 -20.77 -27.45
CA GLY A 384 3.36 -21.29 -28.54
C GLY A 384 2.57 -22.56 -28.20
N HIS A 385 2.72 -23.18 -27.01
CA HIS A 385 2.11 -24.47 -26.68
C HIS A 385 2.19 -24.89 -25.18
N ILE A 386 1.22 -24.50 -24.35
CA ILE A 386 1.13 -24.89 -22.92
C ILE A 386 -0.05 -25.83 -22.64
N HIS A 387 0.15 -26.94 -21.94
CA HIS A 387 -0.93 -27.81 -21.45
C HIS A 387 -1.39 -27.43 -20.02
N ALA A 388 -2.22 -26.38 -19.89
CA ALA A 388 -2.67 -25.83 -18.60
C ALA A 388 -3.23 -26.90 -17.63
N VAL A 389 -4.03 -27.83 -18.14
CA VAL A 389 -4.69 -28.89 -17.36
C VAL A 389 -3.75 -29.95 -16.78
N GLN A 390 -2.47 -29.94 -17.17
CA GLN A 390 -1.45 -30.91 -16.75
C GLN A 390 -0.50 -30.35 -15.68
N PHE A 391 -0.57 -29.05 -15.37
CA PHE A 391 0.28 -28.38 -14.38
C PHE A 391 0.31 -29.05 -12.99
N PRO A 392 -0.79 -29.61 -12.43
CA PRO A 392 -0.74 -30.37 -11.17
C PRO A 392 0.12 -31.64 -11.19
N ASN A 393 0.49 -32.16 -12.38
CA ASN A 393 1.40 -33.29 -12.56
C ASN A 393 2.84 -32.86 -12.89
N LEU A 394 3.17 -31.56 -12.87
CA LEU A 394 4.52 -31.07 -13.15
C LEU A 394 5.55 -31.77 -12.25
N GLY A 395 6.58 -32.37 -12.85
CA GLY A 395 7.59 -33.16 -12.16
C GLY A 395 7.32 -34.67 -12.05
N LEU A 396 6.14 -35.16 -12.47
CA LEU A 396 5.74 -36.57 -12.28
C LEU A 396 5.87 -37.44 -13.55
N GLY A 397 6.41 -38.65 -13.38
CA GLY A 397 6.26 -39.74 -14.36
C GLY A 397 7.29 -39.80 -15.50
N TYR A 398 8.43 -39.07 -15.41
CA TYR A 398 9.52 -39.09 -16.39
C TYR A 398 10.18 -40.47 -16.64
N ASP A 399 9.78 -41.53 -15.93
CA ASP A 399 10.26 -42.90 -16.12
C ASP A 399 9.49 -43.70 -17.20
N LYS A 400 8.51 -43.08 -17.88
CA LYS A 400 7.53 -43.77 -18.74
C LYS A 400 7.61 -43.32 -20.21
N THR A 401 7.05 -44.12 -21.13
CA THR A 401 6.84 -43.68 -22.51
C THR A 401 5.72 -42.64 -22.56
N LEU A 402 5.64 -41.84 -23.64
CA LEU A 402 4.57 -40.85 -23.83
C LEU A 402 3.18 -41.48 -23.67
N PHE A 403 2.90 -42.60 -24.34
CA PHE A 403 1.58 -43.24 -24.26
C PHE A 403 1.30 -43.85 -22.87
N ASP A 404 2.29 -44.43 -22.20
CA ASP A 404 2.14 -44.91 -20.82
C ASP A 404 1.89 -43.75 -19.83
N TRP A 405 2.60 -42.63 -19.99
CA TRP A 405 2.46 -41.43 -19.17
C TRP A 405 1.10 -40.77 -19.35
N LEU A 406 0.66 -40.63 -20.61
CA LEU A 406 -0.63 -40.06 -20.96
C LEU A 406 -1.81 -40.86 -20.36
N GLU A 407 -1.74 -42.20 -20.39
CA GLU A 407 -2.77 -43.06 -19.79
C GLU A 407 -2.67 -43.17 -18.26
N ALA A 408 -1.48 -43.05 -17.67
CA ALA A 408 -1.26 -43.17 -16.22
C ALA A 408 -1.52 -41.87 -15.44
N TYR A 409 -1.22 -40.71 -16.00
CA TYR A 409 -1.28 -39.41 -15.31
C TYR A 409 -2.19 -38.40 -16.01
N THR A 410 -2.06 -38.26 -17.34
CA THR A 410 -2.74 -37.19 -18.09
C THR A 410 -4.25 -37.37 -18.16
N PHE A 411 -4.77 -38.40 -18.84
CA PHE A 411 -6.23 -38.55 -18.95
C PHE A 411 -6.93 -38.81 -17.59
N PRO A 412 -6.31 -39.44 -16.58
CA PRO A 412 -6.83 -39.46 -15.22
C PRO A 412 -6.91 -38.09 -14.53
N LEU A 413 -6.00 -37.15 -14.83
CA LEU A 413 -6.06 -35.78 -14.33
C LEU A 413 -7.00 -34.89 -15.18
N GLU A 414 -6.88 -34.92 -16.51
CA GLU A 414 -7.72 -34.14 -17.43
C GLU A 414 -9.23 -34.44 -17.22
N LYS A 415 -9.59 -35.66 -16.75
CA LYS A 415 -10.96 -36.02 -16.33
C LYS A 415 -11.49 -35.30 -15.09
N GLN A 416 -10.63 -34.81 -14.20
CA GLN A 416 -11.06 -34.15 -12.97
C GLN A 416 -11.62 -32.74 -13.23
N TYR A 417 -11.30 -32.15 -14.39
CA TYR A 417 -11.83 -30.85 -14.85
C TYR A 417 -13.31 -30.87 -15.27
N THR A 418 -14.05 -31.96 -14.99
CA THR A 418 -15.52 -31.87 -14.85
C THR A 418 -15.94 -31.13 -13.57
N ASP A 419 -15.05 -31.03 -12.59
CA ASP A 419 -15.20 -30.17 -11.41
C ASP A 419 -14.67 -28.76 -11.73
N GLN A 420 -15.59 -27.78 -11.71
CA GLN A 420 -15.29 -26.38 -12.02
C GLN A 420 -14.49 -25.69 -10.91
N GLN A 421 -14.62 -26.10 -9.65
CA GLN A 421 -13.84 -25.53 -8.54
C GLN A 421 -12.39 -26.02 -8.58
N PHE A 422 -12.18 -27.27 -8.98
CA PHE A 422 -10.85 -27.79 -9.28
C PHE A 422 -10.23 -27.08 -10.48
N ALA A 423 -11.00 -26.89 -11.56
CA ALA A 423 -10.57 -26.17 -12.75
C ALA A 423 -10.13 -24.73 -12.43
N GLU A 424 -10.99 -23.95 -11.76
CA GLU A 424 -10.70 -22.56 -11.41
C GLU A 424 -9.42 -22.44 -10.56
N LYS A 425 -9.29 -23.25 -9.51
CA LYS A 425 -8.12 -23.22 -8.62
C LYS A 425 -6.80 -23.53 -9.35
N VAL A 426 -6.82 -24.42 -10.34
CA VAL A 426 -5.60 -24.72 -11.11
C VAL A 426 -5.31 -23.62 -12.14
N PHE A 427 -6.31 -23.16 -12.89
CA PHE A 427 -6.10 -22.15 -13.94
C PHE A 427 -5.69 -20.78 -13.39
N ASP A 428 -6.17 -20.41 -12.21
CA ASP A 428 -5.69 -19.26 -11.46
C ASP A 428 -4.16 -19.30 -11.25
N ILE A 429 -3.66 -20.39 -10.66
CA ILE A 429 -2.23 -20.59 -10.40
C ILE A 429 -1.42 -20.64 -11.71
N VAL A 430 -1.93 -21.34 -12.73
CA VAL A 430 -1.30 -21.50 -14.04
C VAL A 430 -1.08 -20.15 -14.73
N VAL A 431 -2.14 -19.35 -14.90
CA VAL A 431 -2.06 -18.08 -15.62
C VAL A 431 -1.18 -17.08 -14.86
N ARG A 432 -1.39 -16.91 -13.54
CA ARG A 432 -0.55 -16.02 -12.73
C ARG A 432 0.91 -16.45 -12.75
N ARG A 433 1.21 -17.76 -12.73
CA ARG A 433 2.61 -18.22 -12.82
C ARG A 433 3.22 -18.02 -14.19
N GLY A 434 2.42 -18.06 -15.27
CA GLY A 434 2.89 -17.81 -16.63
C GLY A 434 3.34 -16.36 -16.80
N LEU A 435 2.55 -15.41 -16.28
CA LEU A 435 2.94 -14.01 -16.20
C LEU A 435 4.20 -13.82 -15.34
N GLN A 436 4.27 -14.43 -14.15
CA GLN A 436 5.48 -14.37 -13.30
C GLN A 436 6.75 -14.95 -13.95
N THR A 437 6.64 -15.85 -14.95
CA THR A 437 7.79 -16.36 -15.73
C THR A 437 8.03 -15.56 -17.02
N GLY A 438 7.44 -14.36 -17.14
CA GLY A 438 7.58 -13.45 -18.28
C GLY A 438 6.79 -13.86 -19.53
N THR A 439 5.92 -14.86 -19.43
CA THR A 439 5.10 -15.33 -20.56
C THR A 439 3.91 -14.39 -20.76
N THR A 440 4.13 -13.27 -21.45
CA THR A 440 3.08 -12.28 -21.74
C THR A 440 2.01 -12.84 -22.68
N THR A 441 2.43 -13.73 -23.59
CA THR A 441 1.55 -14.39 -24.56
C THR A 441 1.66 -15.92 -24.46
N ALA A 442 0.53 -16.61 -24.41
CA ALA A 442 0.48 -18.08 -24.33
C ALA A 442 -0.58 -18.69 -25.26
N SER A 443 -0.27 -19.83 -25.89
CA SER A 443 -1.25 -20.70 -26.56
C SER A 443 -1.54 -21.93 -25.71
N TYR A 444 -2.74 -22.00 -25.14
CA TYR A 444 -3.11 -23.02 -24.17
C TYR A 444 -3.89 -24.18 -24.81
N PHE A 445 -3.43 -25.41 -24.57
CA PHE A 445 -4.24 -26.61 -24.57
C PHE A 445 -4.88 -26.80 -23.18
N SER A 446 -6.21 -26.74 -23.12
CA SER A 446 -7.00 -27.17 -21.97
C SER A 446 -7.46 -28.63 -22.14
N CYS A 447 -8.70 -28.98 -21.82
CA CYS A 447 -9.24 -30.34 -21.82
C CYS A 447 -10.48 -30.51 -22.72
N LEU A 448 -11.03 -31.73 -22.82
CA LEU A 448 -12.25 -31.97 -23.60
C LEU A 448 -13.49 -31.19 -23.11
N TYR A 449 -13.51 -30.68 -21.88
CA TYR A 449 -14.68 -30.05 -21.25
C TYR A 449 -14.73 -28.54 -21.52
N THR A 450 -15.80 -28.10 -22.20
CA THR A 450 -15.97 -26.69 -22.63
C THR A 450 -15.93 -25.73 -21.45
N GLU A 451 -16.58 -26.06 -20.34
CA GLU A 451 -16.73 -25.21 -19.17
C GLU A 451 -15.37 -24.88 -18.54
N ALA A 452 -14.51 -25.89 -18.37
CA ALA A 452 -13.13 -25.69 -17.90
C ALA A 452 -12.29 -24.87 -18.90
N CYS A 453 -12.53 -25.01 -20.21
CA CYS A 453 -11.83 -24.19 -21.21
C CYS A 453 -12.25 -22.71 -21.15
N VAL A 454 -13.51 -22.43 -20.80
CA VAL A 454 -14.00 -21.07 -20.58
C VAL A 454 -13.38 -20.48 -19.30
N ILE A 455 -13.34 -21.22 -18.19
CA ILE A 455 -12.72 -20.76 -16.94
C ILE A 455 -11.24 -20.40 -17.15
N LEU A 456 -10.48 -21.15 -17.97
CA LEU A 456 -9.11 -20.77 -18.32
C LEU A 456 -9.06 -19.44 -19.10
N ALA A 457 -9.97 -19.21 -20.05
CA ALA A 457 -10.05 -17.95 -20.79
C ALA A 457 -10.47 -16.77 -19.89
N GLU A 458 -11.37 -17.00 -18.94
CA GLU A 458 -11.75 -16.02 -17.91
C GLU A 458 -10.54 -15.67 -17.04
N LYS A 459 -9.74 -16.64 -16.58
CA LYS A 459 -8.49 -16.36 -15.82
C LYS A 459 -7.42 -15.67 -16.66
N CYS A 460 -7.25 -16.02 -17.94
CA CYS A 460 -6.38 -15.28 -18.85
C CYS A 460 -6.81 -13.80 -18.97
N SER A 461 -8.11 -13.54 -19.05
CA SER A 461 -8.64 -12.17 -19.08
C SER A 461 -8.45 -11.44 -17.75
N GLN A 462 -8.75 -12.10 -16.63
CA GLN A 462 -8.66 -11.56 -15.27
C GLN A 462 -7.25 -11.08 -14.91
N PHE A 463 -6.22 -11.77 -15.40
CA PHE A 463 -4.81 -11.43 -15.15
C PHE A 463 -4.13 -10.73 -16.34
N GLY A 464 -4.88 -10.29 -17.35
CA GLY A 464 -4.34 -9.54 -18.50
C GLY A 464 -3.41 -10.34 -19.43
N GLN A 465 -3.34 -11.68 -19.33
CA GLN A 465 -2.46 -12.46 -20.19
C GLN A 465 -3.03 -12.59 -21.61
N ARG A 466 -2.21 -12.31 -22.63
CA ARG A 466 -2.57 -12.49 -24.03
C ARG A 466 -2.65 -13.99 -24.36
N ALA A 467 -3.84 -14.52 -24.59
CA ALA A 467 -4.05 -15.97 -24.56
C ALA A 467 -4.83 -16.50 -25.77
N PHE A 468 -4.26 -17.48 -26.46
CA PHE A 468 -4.96 -18.32 -27.43
C PHE A 468 -5.44 -19.59 -26.70
N VAL A 469 -6.67 -19.58 -26.21
CA VAL A 469 -7.20 -20.67 -25.39
C VAL A 469 -7.89 -21.72 -26.27
N GLY A 470 -7.45 -22.96 -26.16
CA GLY A 470 -7.90 -24.08 -26.98
C GLY A 470 -8.56 -25.17 -26.16
N LYS A 471 -9.76 -25.59 -26.59
CA LYS A 471 -10.46 -26.79 -26.14
C LYS A 471 -10.10 -27.95 -27.06
N PRO A 472 -9.32 -28.96 -26.63
CA PRO A 472 -8.95 -30.05 -27.51
C PRO A 472 -10.11 -30.86 -28.08
N ASN A 473 -9.86 -31.47 -29.24
CA ASN A 473 -10.77 -32.36 -29.94
C ASN A 473 -10.16 -33.77 -30.08
N ILE A 474 -10.92 -34.79 -29.70
CA ILE A 474 -10.59 -36.21 -29.80
C ILE A 474 -11.89 -36.95 -30.13
N ASP A 475 -11.96 -37.68 -31.25
CA ASP A 475 -13.11 -38.52 -31.60
C ASP A 475 -12.76 -39.97 -31.98
N VAL A 476 -11.48 -40.31 -32.09
CA VAL A 476 -11.04 -41.71 -32.19
C VAL A 476 -11.23 -42.41 -30.83
N PRO A 477 -12.00 -43.51 -30.73
CA PRO A 477 -12.30 -44.17 -29.46
C PRO A 477 -11.09 -44.70 -28.72
N ARG A 478 -11.17 -44.71 -27.38
CA ARG A 478 -10.10 -45.19 -26.47
C ARG A 478 -10.70 -45.98 -25.30
N ASP A 479 -9.97 -46.98 -24.81
CA ASP A 479 -10.36 -47.84 -23.68
C ASP A 479 -10.65 -47.05 -22.38
N ASN A 480 -10.01 -45.88 -22.23
CA ASN A 480 -10.19 -45.00 -21.09
C ASN A 480 -11.48 -44.14 -21.17
N GLY A 481 -12.21 -44.12 -22.29
CA GLY A 481 -13.42 -43.32 -22.50
C GLY A 481 -13.22 -41.81 -22.65
N TYR A 482 -12.00 -41.32 -22.86
CA TYR A 482 -11.68 -39.89 -23.00
C TYR A 482 -11.68 -39.46 -24.49
N TYR A 483 -12.88 -39.38 -25.06
CA TYR A 483 -13.16 -38.93 -26.44
C TYR A 483 -14.61 -38.43 -26.57
N GLU A 484 -14.93 -37.74 -27.66
CA GLU A 484 -16.27 -37.29 -28.05
C GLU A 484 -16.72 -37.98 -29.36
N SER A 485 -17.98 -37.82 -29.80
CA SER A 485 -18.30 -38.07 -31.22
C SER A 485 -17.87 -36.88 -32.08
N THR A 486 -17.63 -37.11 -33.36
CA THR A 486 -17.34 -36.07 -34.36
C THR A 486 -18.36 -34.91 -34.29
N GLU A 487 -19.65 -35.25 -34.30
CA GLU A 487 -20.77 -34.31 -34.15
C GLU A 487 -20.68 -33.50 -32.84
N LYS A 488 -20.46 -34.19 -31.70
CA LYS A 488 -20.39 -33.53 -30.38
C LYS A 488 -19.18 -32.62 -30.29
N SER A 489 -18.00 -33.03 -30.77
CA SER A 489 -16.80 -32.19 -30.68
C SER A 489 -16.91 -30.95 -31.57
N ILE A 490 -17.62 -31.03 -32.71
CA ILE A 490 -17.98 -29.86 -33.53
C ILE A 490 -18.95 -28.92 -32.78
N GLU A 491 -19.95 -29.46 -32.09
CA GLU A 491 -20.91 -28.70 -31.27
C GLU A 491 -20.23 -27.99 -30.09
N THR A 492 -19.48 -28.73 -29.27
CA THR A 492 -18.82 -28.22 -28.06
C THR A 492 -17.70 -27.22 -28.37
N THR A 493 -17.05 -27.34 -29.55
CA THR A 493 -16.09 -26.34 -30.05
C THR A 493 -16.78 -25.05 -30.45
N LYS A 494 -17.94 -25.10 -31.12
CA LYS A 494 -18.71 -23.89 -31.48
C LYS A 494 -19.27 -23.18 -30.23
N ALA A 495 -19.67 -23.94 -29.22
CA ALA A 495 -20.07 -23.39 -27.92
C ALA A 495 -18.88 -22.72 -27.20
N PHE A 496 -17.71 -23.38 -27.17
CA PHE A 496 -16.48 -22.82 -26.59
C PHE A 496 -16.05 -21.51 -27.26
N ILE A 497 -15.96 -21.48 -28.60
CA ILE A 497 -15.61 -20.26 -29.36
C ILE A 497 -16.54 -19.11 -28.99
N LYS A 498 -17.85 -19.34 -28.99
CA LYS A 498 -18.84 -18.32 -28.63
C LYS A 498 -18.66 -17.79 -27.21
N ALA A 499 -18.40 -18.68 -26.25
CA ALA A 499 -18.20 -18.27 -24.85
C ALA A 499 -16.96 -17.41 -24.67
N VAL A 500 -15.83 -17.72 -25.34
CA VAL A 500 -14.63 -16.86 -25.31
C VAL A 500 -14.86 -15.53 -26.04
N GLU A 501 -15.62 -15.53 -27.15
CA GLU A 501 -16.05 -14.30 -27.82
C GLU A 501 -16.95 -13.41 -26.93
N GLU A 502 -17.66 -13.99 -25.97
CA GLU A 502 -18.52 -13.27 -25.02
C GLU A 502 -17.78 -12.72 -23.78
N ILE A 503 -16.49 -13.06 -23.57
CA ILE A 503 -15.64 -12.45 -22.52
C ILE A 503 -15.28 -10.99 -22.87
N GLY A 504 -15.25 -10.64 -24.15
CA GLY A 504 -15.05 -9.26 -24.63
C GLY A 504 -13.61 -8.73 -24.58
N ASN A 505 -12.71 -9.31 -23.78
CA ASN A 505 -11.31 -8.88 -23.70
C ASN A 505 -10.54 -9.22 -25.00
N PRO A 506 -9.97 -8.24 -25.74
CA PRO A 506 -9.31 -8.46 -27.02
C PRO A 506 -7.96 -9.21 -26.95
N LEU A 507 -7.40 -9.38 -25.74
CA LEU A 507 -6.19 -10.15 -25.47
C LEU A 507 -6.42 -11.66 -25.50
N VAL A 508 -7.65 -12.12 -25.20
CA VAL A 508 -8.00 -13.55 -25.12
C VAL A 508 -8.81 -13.98 -26.34
N ARG A 509 -8.43 -15.10 -26.94
CA ARG A 509 -8.97 -15.58 -28.23
C ARG A 509 -9.13 -17.10 -28.25
N PRO A 510 -10.18 -17.66 -28.86
CA PRO A 510 -10.30 -19.10 -29.02
C PRO A 510 -9.44 -19.63 -30.16
N ILE A 511 -8.79 -20.79 -29.98
CA ILE A 511 -7.98 -21.47 -31.01
C ILE A 511 -8.48 -22.90 -31.27
N ILE A 512 -8.57 -23.29 -32.55
CA ILE A 512 -9.05 -24.62 -32.97
C ILE A 512 -8.00 -25.68 -32.64
N THR A 513 -8.36 -26.74 -31.92
CA THR A 513 -7.40 -27.61 -31.22
C THR A 513 -7.63 -29.11 -31.48
N PRO A 514 -7.53 -29.64 -32.72
CA PRO A 514 -7.41 -31.09 -32.93
C PRO A 514 -6.20 -31.64 -32.15
N ARG A 515 -6.36 -32.69 -31.32
CA ARG A 515 -5.28 -33.09 -30.38
C ARG A 515 -4.03 -33.61 -31.11
N GLN A 516 -4.21 -34.52 -32.06
CA GLN A 516 -3.17 -35.13 -32.91
C GLN A 516 -3.85 -36.00 -33.97
N ALA A 517 -3.17 -36.33 -35.07
CA ALA A 517 -3.73 -37.12 -36.17
C ALA A 517 -4.34 -38.47 -35.70
N LEU A 518 -3.65 -39.22 -34.84
CA LEU A 518 -4.14 -40.49 -34.27
C LEU A 518 -5.30 -40.35 -33.27
N LYS A 519 -5.89 -39.16 -33.11
CA LYS A 519 -7.00 -38.87 -32.18
C LYS A 519 -8.18 -38.18 -32.86
N CYS A 520 -8.05 -37.76 -34.12
CA CYS A 520 -9.09 -37.12 -34.90
C CYS A 520 -9.39 -37.92 -36.17
N THR A 521 -10.66 -38.09 -36.51
CA THR A 521 -11.07 -38.53 -37.85
C THR A 521 -10.78 -37.45 -38.89
N ILE A 522 -10.60 -37.84 -40.16
CA ILE A 522 -10.47 -36.87 -41.27
C ILE A 522 -11.72 -35.98 -41.37
N GLU A 523 -12.91 -36.53 -41.07
CA GLU A 523 -14.17 -35.78 -41.05
C GLU A 523 -14.16 -34.66 -40.00
N LEU A 524 -13.75 -34.97 -38.76
CA LEU A 524 -13.57 -33.97 -37.70
C LEU A 524 -12.54 -32.91 -38.11
N MET A 525 -11.39 -33.33 -38.63
CA MET A 525 -10.32 -32.41 -39.04
C MET A 525 -10.79 -31.45 -40.16
N GLN A 526 -11.59 -31.93 -41.11
CA GLN A 526 -12.13 -31.11 -42.20
C GLN A 526 -13.18 -30.08 -41.73
N GLU A 527 -14.10 -30.45 -40.83
CA GLU A 527 -15.05 -29.47 -40.28
C GLU A 527 -14.37 -28.50 -39.29
N LEU A 528 -13.34 -28.92 -38.54
CA LEU A 528 -12.52 -28.00 -37.72
C LEU A 528 -11.76 -26.98 -38.58
N ALA A 529 -11.11 -27.40 -39.67
CA ALA A 529 -10.45 -26.51 -40.63
C ALA A 529 -11.42 -25.49 -41.24
N LYS A 530 -12.66 -25.92 -41.52
CA LYS A 530 -13.73 -25.06 -42.02
C LYS A 530 -14.20 -24.04 -40.97
N ILE A 531 -14.37 -24.44 -39.71
CA ILE A 531 -14.72 -23.51 -38.62
C ILE A 531 -13.61 -22.46 -38.43
N ALA A 532 -12.33 -22.88 -38.42
CA ALA A 532 -11.19 -21.97 -38.35
C ALA A 532 -11.27 -20.90 -39.45
N LYS A 533 -11.52 -21.34 -40.69
CA LYS A 533 -11.65 -20.46 -41.86
C LYS A 533 -12.91 -19.59 -41.89
N GLU A 534 -14.03 -20.06 -41.35
CA GLU A 534 -15.29 -19.29 -41.25
C GLU A 534 -15.22 -18.18 -40.18
N LYS A 535 -14.35 -18.36 -39.17
CA LYS A 535 -14.16 -17.42 -38.04
C LYS A 535 -12.80 -16.68 -38.04
N ASP A 536 -11.93 -16.95 -39.02
CA ASP A 536 -10.54 -16.45 -39.11
C ASP A 536 -9.64 -16.79 -37.88
N LEU A 537 -9.92 -17.94 -37.25
CA LEU A 537 -9.18 -18.42 -36.07
C LEU A 537 -7.92 -19.20 -36.45
N HIS A 538 -6.98 -19.21 -35.51
CA HIS A 538 -5.81 -20.07 -35.53
C HIS A 538 -6.17 -21.54 -35.31
N ILE A 539 -5.20 -22.42 -35.63
CA ILE A 539 -5.26 -23.86 -35.41
C ILE A 539 -3.98 -24.29 -34.67
N GLN A 540 -4.11 -25.10 -33.62
CA GLN A 540 -3.00 -25.79 -32.96
C GLN A 540 -3.23 -27.31 -32.89
N SER A 541 -2.18 -28.11 -33.03
CA SER A 541 -2.23 -29.58 -32.96
C SER A 541 -0.85 -30.15 -32.60
N HIS A 542 -0.70 -31.44 -32.33
CA HIS A 542 0.60 -32.12 -32.25
C HIS A 542 1.01 -32.75 -33.59
N VAL A 543 2.31 -32.90 -33.88
CA VAL A 543 2.80 -33.57 -35.09
C VAL A 543 4.12 -34.32 -34.84
N ASN A 544 4.23 -35.55 -35.35
CA ASN A 544 5.46 -36.38 -35.38
C ASN A 544 6.27 -36.38 -34.06
N GLU A 545 5.60 -36.44 -32.91
CA GLU A 545 6.18 -36.39 -31.57
C GLU A 545 6.96 -37.68 -31.26
N THR A 546 6.51 -38.83 -31.77
CA THR A 546 7.17 -40.13 -31.56
C THR A 546 7.27 -40.95 -32.83
N LYS A 547 8.23 -41.88 -32.89
CA LYS A 547 8.32 -42.86 -34.00
C LYS A 547 7.10 -43.76 -34.06
N ASP A 548 6.57 -44.18 -32.91
CA ASP A 548 5.34 -44.96 -32.81
C ASP A 548 4.15 -44.19 -33.42
N GLU A 549 4.04 -42.88 -33.16
CA GLU A 549 3.03 -42.04 -33.84
C GLU A 549 3.23 -42.03 -35.37
N VAL A 550 4.44 -41.74 -35.86
CA VAL A 550 4.70 -41.66 -37.31
C VAL A 550 4.50 -42.99 -38.02
N GLU A 551 4.91 -44.10 -37.41
CA GLU A 551 4.67 -45.44 -37.94
C GLU A 551 3.17 -45.75 -37.96
N ARG A 552 2.44 -45.48 -36.87
CA ARG A 552 0.98 -45.72 -36.79
C ARG A 552 0.14 -44.79 -37.67
N VAL A 553 0.56 -43.54 -37.92
CA VAL A 553 -0.13 -42.66 -38.87
C VAL A 553 0.05 -43.18 -40.30
N LYS A 554 1.24 -43.68 -40.64
CA LYS A 554 1.50 -44.34 -41.93
C LYS A 554 0.73 -45.67 -42.07
N GLU A 555 0.47 -46.40 -40.97
CA GLU A 555 -0.40 -47.59 -40.98
C GLU A 555 -1.90 -47.26 -41.10
N GLU A 556 -2.40 -46.28 -40.34
CA GLU A 556 -3.84 -45.92 -40.27
C GLU A 556 -4.30 -45.10 -41.48
N PHE A 557 -3.53 -44.10 -41.89
CA PHE A 557 -3.89 -43.14 -42.94
C PHE A 557 -3.16 -43.35 -44.27
N GLY A 558 -2.09 -44.16 -44.30
CA GLY A 558 -1.32 -44.48 -45.51
C GLY A 558 -0.38 -43.38 -46.00
N ASP A 559 -0.25 -42.27 -45.26
CA ASP A 559 0.57 -41.10 -45.60
C ASP A 559 1.18 -40.50 -44.31
N THR A 560 1.88 -39.36 -44.38
CA THR A 560 2.46 -38.70 -43.20
C THR A 560 1.44 -37.82 -42.45
N CYS A 561 1.71 -37.47 -41.18
CA CYS A 561 0.84 -36.60 -40.39
C CYS A 561 0.61 -35.24 -41.07
N THR A 562 1.67 -34.65 -41.64
CA THR A 562 1.59 -33.40 -42.39
C THR A 562 0.70 -33.53 -43.62
N ALA A 563 0.79 -34.65 -44.37
CA ALA A 563 -0.08 -34.90 -45.51
C ALA A 563 -1.55 -35.11 -45.10
N VAL A 564 -1.80 -35.78 -43.97
CA VAL A 564 -3.14 -35.91 -43.38
C VAL A 564 -3.73 -34.54 -43.06
N TYR A 565 -2.99 -33.68 -42.34
CA TYR A 565 -3.44 -32.32 -42.03
C TYR A 565 -3.63 -31.44 -43.28
N ASP A 566 -2.79 -31.58 -44.32
CA ASP A 566 -2.95 -30.86 -45.59
C ASP A 566 -4.23 -31.30 -46.33
N SER A 567 -4.49 -32.61 -46.37
CA SER A 567 -5.69 -33.20 -46.98
C SER A 567 -6.99 -32.85 -46.23
N ALA A 568 -6.88 -32.56 -44.93
CA ALA A 568 -7.97 -32.04 -44.12
C ALA A 568 -8.15 -30.51 -44.25
N GLY A 569 -7.17 -29.80 -44.83
CA GLY A 569 -7.17 -28.34 -44.91
C GLY A 569 -6.79 -27.64 -43.60
N LEU A 570 -6.27 -28.37 -42.61
CA LEU A 570 -5.80 -27.82 -41.33
C LEU A 570 -4.48 -27.06 -41.47
N LEU A 571 -3.67 -27.29 -42.52
CA LEU A 571 -2.44 -26.55 -42.75
C LEU A 571 -2.70 -25.20 -43.43
N THR A 572 -2.59 -24.15 -42.63
CA THR A 572 -2.74 -22.74 -43.03
C THR A 572 -1.54 -21.94 -42.52
N ASN A 573 -1.50 -20.65 -42.86
CA ASN A 573 -0.52 -19.71 -42.30
C ASN A 573 -0.85 -19.24 -40.87
N LYS A 574 -1.93 -19.75 -40.25
CA LYS A 574 -2.30 -19.56 -38.84
C LYS A 574 -2.31 -20.90 -38.08
N THR A 575 -1.55 -21.88 -38.58
CA THR A 575 -1.48 -23.23 -38.02
C THR A 575 -0.15 -23.43 -37.30
N ILE A 576 -0.23 -23.95 -36.08
CA ILE A 576 0.88 -24.22 -35.18
C ILE A 576 0.87 -25.71 -34.88
N LEU A 577 2.02 -26.38 -35.01
CA LEU A 577 2.12 -27.82 -34.77
C LEU A 577 3.17 -28.13 -33.70
N ALA A 578 2.78 -28.85 -32.67
CA ALA A 578 3.67 -29.14 -31.56
C ALA A 578 4.64 -30.30 -31.87
N HIS A 579 5.85 -30.19 -31.31
CA HIS A 579 6.93 -31.18 -31.28
C HIS A 579 7.70 -31.40 -32.59
N GLY A 580 7.10 -31.96 -33.64
CA GLY A 580 7.73 -32.12 -34.97
C GLY A 580 8.99 -33.00 -35.05
N ILE A 581 9.27 -33.82 -34.03
CA ILE A 581 10.57 -34.49 -33.81
C ILE A 581 10.98 -35.42 -34.96
N TYR A 582 10.01 -36.04 -35.64
CA TYR A 582 10.24 -37.05 -36.69
C TYR A 582 9.70 -36.64 -38.07
N LEU A 583 9.77 -35.35 -38.44
CA LEU A 583 9.38 -34.84 -39.76
C LEU A 583 10.32 -35.32 -40.89
N GLU A 584 9.77 -35.67 -42.04
CA GLU A 584 10.54 -36.00 -43.26
C GLU A 584 10.74 -34.78 -44.18
N ASP A 585 11.75 -34.82 -45.07
CA ASP A 585 12.04 -33.72 -46.02
C ASP A 585 10.81 -33.30 -46.85
N SER A 586 9.95 -34.24 -47.21
CA SER A 586 8.68 -34.02 -47.91
C SER A 586 7.65 -33.24 -47.07
N GLU A 587 7.68 -33.41 -45.75
CA GLU A 587 6.81 -32.71 -44.80
C GLU A 587 7.31 -31.29 -44.56
N LEU A 588 8.63 -31.11 -44.35
CA LEU A 588 9.25 -29.78 -44.28
C LEU A 588 8.96 -28.97 -45.56
N ASN A 589 9.05 -29.61 -46.73
CA ASN A 589 8.66 -29.03 -48.02
C ASN A 589 7.15 -28.76 -48.16
N THR A 590 6.30 -29.26 -47.26
CA THR A 590 4.85 -29.03 -47.28
C THR A 590 4.48 -27.91 -46.30
N LEU A 591 4.97 -27.98 -45.05
CA LEU A 591 4.86 -26.92 -44.04
C LEU A 591 5.35 -25.56 -44.58
N ALA A 592 6.55 -25.54 -45.19
CA ALA A 592 7.13 -24.33 -45.78
C ALA A 592 6.36 -23.76 -46.99
N LYS A 593 5.45 -24.53 -47.61
CA LYS A 593 4.53 -24.03 -48.66
C LYS A 593 3.21 -23.50 -48.10
N ARG A 594 2.88 -23.81 -46.84
CA ARG A 594 1.66 -23.37 -46.14
C ARG A 594 1.90 -22.22 -45.18
N GLY A 595 3.14 -22.04 -44.71
CA GLY A 595 3.48 -21.09 -43.65
C GLY A 595 3.05 -21.62 -42.28
N THR A 596 3.17 -22.93 -42.06
CA THR A 596 2.84 -23.59 -40.79
C THR A 596 4.11 -23.78 -39.96
N ASP A 597 4.09 -23.29 -38.72
CA ASP A 597 5.24 -23.28 -37.81
C ASP A 597 5.14 -24.37 -36.72
N VAL A 598 6.25 -24.63 -36.03
CA VAL A 598 6.41 -25.74 -35.06
C VAL A 598 7.00 -25.25 -33.72
N SER A 599 6.44 -25.72 -32.60
CA SER A 599 6.81 -25.32 -31.22
C SER A 599 6.82 -26.52 -30.25
N ALA A 600 7.60 -26.48 -29.15
CA ALA A 600 7.50 -27.44 -28.04
C ALA A 600 8.34 -27.01 -26.83
N GLY A 601 7.97 -27.50 -25.64
CA GLY A 601 8.72 -27.31 -24.40
C GLY A 601 8.46 -28.40 -23.36
N SER A 602 9.13 -28.30 -22.21
CA SER A 602 9.10 -29.24 -21.09
C SER A 602 9.05 -28.58 -19.68
N SER A 603 9.57 -27.35 -19.56
CA SER A 603 9.41 -26.45 -18.42
C SER A 603 8.16 -25.57 -18.59
N TYR A 604 7.73 -24.95 -17.50
CA TYR A 604 6.69 -23.91 -17.49
C TYR A 604 7.28 -22.48 -17.62
N SER A 605 8.56 -22.40 -18.00
CA SER A 605 9.30 -21.16 -18.19
C SER A 605 9.97 -21.17 -19.57
N ILE A 606 9.59 -20.23 -20.43
CA ILE A 606 10.19 -20.07 -21.76
C ILE A 606 11.71 -19.81 -21.67
N LEU A 607 12.17 -19.21 -20.58
CA LEU A 607 13.57 -18.99 -20.29
C LEU A 607 14.37 -20.30 -20.10
N ASP A 608 13.75 -21.36 -19.57
CA ASP A 608 14.36 -22.69 -19.53
C ASP A 608 14.32 -23.38 -20.90
N GLU A 609 13.26 -23.19 -21.68
CA GLU A 609 13.16 -23.81 -23.01
C GLU A 609 14.13 -23.20 -24.03
N MET A 610 14.48 -21.92 -23.87
CA MET A 610 15.63 -21.34 -24.58
C MET A 610 16.95 -22.07 -24.24
N ARG A 611 17.08 -22.75 -23.10
CA ARG A 611 18.25 -23.60 -22.78
C ARG A 611 18.09 -25.00 -23.36
N SER A 612 16.90 -25.58 -23.23
CA SER A 612 16.58 -26.90 -23.79
C SER A 612 16.89 -26.97 -25.28
N VAL A 613 16.46 -25.98 -26.07
CA VAL A 613 16.73 -25.94 -27.52
C VAL A 613 18.22 -25.84 -27.83
N LEU A 614 19.00 -25.07 -27.06
CA LEU A 614 20.45 -24.91 -27.24
C LEU A 614 21.20 -26.21 -26.88
N HIS A 615 20.79 -26.91 -25.83
CA HIS A 615 21.36 -28.21 -25.45
C HIS A 615 21.04 -29.31 -26.49
N VAL A 616 19.80 -29.35 -27.00
CA VAL A 616 19.39 -30.30 -28.05
C VAL A 616 20.13 -30.02 -29.37
N SER A 617 20.18 -28.76 -29.79
CA SER A 617 20.91 -28.30 -30.98
C SER A 617 22.38 -28.73 -30.97
N ASN A 618 23.11 -28.43 -29.89
CA ASN A 618 24.50 -28.84 -29.73
C ASN A 618 24.66 -30.37 -29.71
N SER A 619 23.70 -31.10 -29.14
CA SER A 619 23.73 -32.58 -29.12
C SER A 619 23.54 -33.20 -30.51
N LEU A 620 22.75 -32.58 -31.38
CA LEU A 620 22.57 -33.01 -32.78
C LEU A 620 23.85 -32.77 -33.61
N PHE A 621 24.48 -31.60 -33.46
CA PHE A 621 25.77 -31.33 -34.10
C PHE A 621 26.87 -32.32 -33.65
N LEU A 622 26.99 -32.54 -32.33
CA LEU A 622 27.96 -33.49 -31.76
C LEU A 622 27.73 -34.96 -32.15
N THR A 623 26.52 -35.33 -32.58
CA THR A 623 26.20 -36.67 -33.08
C THR A 623 26.37 -36.83 -34.59
N GLY A 624 26.83 -35.78 -35.29
CA GLY A 624 27.23 -35.86 -36.70
C GLY A 624 26.17 -35.40 -37.70
N HIS A 625 25.21 -34.58 -37.28
CA HIS A 625 24.39 -33.81 -38.22
C HIS A 625 25.17 -32.59 -38.71
N ASP A 626 25.41 -32.48 -40.03
CA ASP A 626 26.23 -31.42 -40.68
C ASP A 626 25.61 -29.99 -40.63
N ASN A 627 24.58 -29.78 -39.81
CA ASN A 627 23.95 -28.46 -39.62
C ASN A 627 24.74 -27.63 -38.60
N VAL A 628 24.80 -26.32 -38.81
CA VAL A 628 25.31 -25.39 -37.79
C VAL A 628 24.34 -25.43 -36.59
N PRO A 629 24.80 -25.69 -35.36
CA PRO A 629 23.94 -25.65 -34.19
C PRO A 629 23.49 -24.20 -33.91
N PHE A 630 22.20 -24.03 -33.63
CA PHE A 630 21.60 -22.78 -33.16
C PHE A 630 22.38 -22.14 -32.00
N ASP A 631 22.45 -20.81 -32.01
CA ASP A 631 22.91 -20.01 -30.89
C ASP A 631 21.76 -19.29 -30.16
N TYR A 632 22.10 -18.60 -29.07
CA TYR A 632 21.15 -17.91 -28.21
C TYR A 632 20.34 -16.81 -28.92
N LYS A 633 20.79 -16.28 -30.07
CA LYS A 633 20.01 -15.35 -30.90
C LYS A 633 18.86 -16.08 -31.60
N ASP A 634 19.10 -17.31 -32.06
CA ASP A 634 18.04 -18.17 -32.61
C ASP A 634 17.02 -18.52 -31.52
N ALA A 635 17.48 -18.90 -30.32
CA ALA A 635 16.62 -19.20 -29.18
C ALA A 635 15.80 -17.99 -28.71
N PHE A 636 16.44 -16.82 -28.59
CA PHE A 636 15.77 -15.56 -28.24
C PHE A 636 14.74 -15.13 -29.28
N PHE A 637 15.08 -15.28 -30.57
CA PHE A 637 14.14 -15.05 -31.66
C PHE A 637 12.93 -15.98 -31.52
N MET A 638 13.13 -17.28 -31.32
CA MET A 638 12.04 -18.24 -31.12
C MET A 638 11.13 -17.85 -29.94
N ALA A 639 11.69 -17.45 -28.80
CA ALA A 639 10.95 -17.03 -27.60
C ALA A 639 10.20 -15.68 -27.72
N THR A 640 10.47 -14.89 -28.76
CA THR A 640 9.91 -13.54 -28.95
C THR A 640 9.27 -13.38 -30.35
N LEU A 641 9.97 -12.76 -31.30
CA LEU A 641 9.42 -12.46 -32.63
C LEU A 641 9.13 -13.70 -33.49
N GLY A 642 9.76 -14.83 -33.20
CA GLY A 642 9.48 -16.14 -33.79
C GLY A 642 8.17 -16.72 -33.29
N GLY A 643 7.95 -16.76 -31.97
CA GLY A 643 6.66 -17.09 -31.37
C GLY A 643 5.54 -16.17 -31.84
N ALA A 644 5.81 -14.86 -31.95
CA ALA A 644 4.86 -13.89 -32.49
C ALA A 644 4.44 -14.22 -33.94
N LYS A 645 5.38 -14.69 -34.78
CA LYS A 645 5.10 -15.11 -36.17
C LYS A 645 4.31 -16.41 -36.24
N ALA A 646 4.65 -17.41 -35.42
CA ALA A 646 3.88 -18.65 -35.33
C ALA A 646 2.42 -18.38 -34.91
N LEU A 647 2.20 -17.41 -34.01
CA LEU A 647 0.88 -16.91 -33.61
C LEU A 647 0.31 -15.81 -34.53
N THR A 648 0.98 -15.46 -35.65
CA THR A 648 0.62 -14.36 -36.58
C THR A 648 0.17 -13.06 -35.91
N ILE A 649 0.93 -12.62 -34.90
CA ILE A 649 0.77 -11.35 -34.17
C ILE A 649 2.08 -10.55 -34.17
N GLU A 650 2.98 -10.83 -35.12
CA GLU A 650 4.25 -10.11 -35.28
C GLU A 650 4.07 -8.68 -35.81
N ASP A 651 2.84 -8.28 -36.12
CA ASP A 651 2.43 -6.88 -36.32
C ASP A 651 2.18 -6.15 -34.98
N LYS A 652 1.79 -6.88 -33.93
CA LYS A 652 1.42 -6.32 -32.61
C LYS A 652 2.52 -6.37 -31.56
N VAL A 653 3.25 -7.49 -31.45
CA VAL A 653 4.14 -7.78 -30.29
C VAL A 653 5.45 -8.43 -30.74
N GLY A 654 6.29 -8.86 -29.78
CA GLY A 654 7.50 -9.66 -30.03
C GLY A 654 8.74 -8.90 -30.49
N ASN A 655 8.66 -7.58 -30.76
CA ASN A 655 9.81 -6.68 -30.81
C ASN A 655 9.41 -5.21 -30.58
N PHE A 656 10.38 -4.35 -30.23
CA PHE A 656 10.18 -2.92 -30.05
C PHE A 656 10.23 -2.18 -31.39
N MET A 657 9.06 -2.00 -32.00
CA MET A 657 8.85 -1.16 -33.16
C MET A 657 7.76 -0.14 -32.82
N ALA A 658 7.95 1.13 -33.18
CA ALA A 658 6.96 2.18 -32.92
C ALA A 658 5.58 1.81 -33.51
N GLY A 659 4.52 2.00 -32.71
CA GLY A 659 3.15 1.61 -33.05
C GLY A 659 2.75 0.17 -32.68
N LYS A 660 3.62 -0.58 -31.98
CA LYS A 660 3.28 -1.88 -31.36
C LYS A 660 2.68 -1.74 -29.96
N GLU A 661 2.04 -2.82 -29.50
CA GLU A 661 1.61 -2.93 -28.09
C GLU A 661 2.85 -3.27 -27.24
N PHE A 662 3.00 -2.61 -26.07
CA PHE A 662 4.16 -2.74 -25.18
C PHE A 662 4.11 -4.02 -24.33
N ASP A 663 4.10 -5.17 -25.01
CA ASP A 663 4.33 -6.47 -24.37
C ASP A 663 5.84 -6.63 -24.16
N ALA A 664 6.30 -6.37 -22.94
CA ALA A 664 7.71 -6.19 -22.61
C ALA A 664 8.10 -6.85 -21.29
N LEU A 665 9.35 -7.28 -21.18
CA LEU A 665 10.00 -7.67 -19.93
C LEU A 665 11.18 -6.75 -19.68
N VAL A 666 11.28 -6.20 -18.47
CA VAL A 666 12.55 -5.64 -17.99
C VAL A 666 13.36 -6.80 -17.45
N ILE A 667 14.52 -7.06 -18.06
CA ILE A 667 15.45 -8.07 -17.59
C ILE A 667 16.54 -7.37 -16.81
N ASP A 668 16.64 -7.68 -15.52
CA ASP A 668 17.79 -7.29 -14.72
C ASP A 668 18.63 -8.53 -14.41
N LEU A 669 19.86 -8.56 -14.96
CA LEU A 669 20.85 -9.58 -14.61
C LEU A 669 21.45 -9.39 -13.22
N ASN A 670 21.12 -8.31 -12.53
CA ASN A 670 21.48 -8.04 -11.15
C ASN A 670 20.26 -8.22 -10.21
N ALA A 671 19.11 -8.67 -10.71
CA ALA A 671 17.87 -8.82 -9.95
C ALA A 671 18.07 -9.65 -8.66
N GLU A 672 17.32 -9.32 -7.62
CA GLU A 672 17.64 -9.81 -6.27
C GLU A 672 17.26 -11.28 -6.07
N ASN A 673 18.25 -12.07 -5.62
CA ASN A 673 18.31 -13.54 -5.60
C ASN A 673 18.47 -14.29 -6.93
N ASN A 674 18.65 -13.62 -8.08
CA ASN A 674 18.81 -14.33 -9.35
C ASN A 674 20.11 -15.18 -9.39
N LEU A 675 20.21 -16.11 -10.35
CA LEU A 675 21.34 -17.06 -10.46
C LEU A 675 22.62 -16.51 -11.15
N LEU A 676 22.59 -15.28 -11.68
CA LEU A 676 23.70 -14.64 -12.39
C LEU A 676 24.25 -13.42 -11.63
N ASP A 677 25.54 -13.49 -11.29
CA ASP A 677 26.32 -12.35 -10.83
C ASP A 677 27.07 -11.70 -12.01
N ASN A 678 27.01 -10.37 -12.12
CA ASN A 678 27.73 -9.58 -13.12
C ASN A 678 29.13 -9.16 -12.63
N PHE A 679 30.11 -10.07 -12.74
CA PHE A 679 31.49 -9.84 -12.26
C PHE A 679 32.36 -8.89 -13.12
N THR A 680 31.88 -8.43 -14.27
CA THR A 680 32.59 -7.53 -15.19
C THR A 680 31.59 -6.84 -16.13
N ASP A 681 32.02 -5.77 -16.80
CA ASP A 681 31.23 -5.12 -17.85
C ASP A 681 31.12 -6.04 -19.08
N TYR A 682 30.02 -6.78 -19.17
CA TYR A 682 29.63 -7.56 -20.34
C TYR A 682 28.88 -6.68 -21.36
N THR A 683 29.03 -6.94 -22.65
CA THR A 683 28.19 -6.30 -23.67
C THR A 683 26.73 -6.72 -23.53
N LEU A 684 25.80 -5.91 -24.08
CA LEU A 684 24.37 -6.27 -24.16
C LEU A 684 24.17 -7.64 -24.84
N GLU A 685 24.98 -7.96 -25.83
CA GLU A 685 24.98 -9.24 -26.54
C GLU A 685 25.38 -10.42 -25.60
N GLU A 686 26.43 -10.25 -24.79
CA GLU A 686 26.86 -11.24 -23.80
C GLU A 686 25.92 -11.33 -22.59
N ASN A 687 25.24 -10.24 -22.22
CA ASN A 687 24.22 -10.23 -21.17
C ASN A 687 22.96 -11.00 -21.62
N LEU A 688 22.40 -10.68 -22.79
CA LEU A 688 21.29 -11.45 -23.36
C LEU A 688 21.65 -12.95 -23.46
N GLN A 689 22.86 -13.27 -23.91
CA GLN A 689 23.38 -14.63 -23.92
C GLN A 689 23.40 -15.27 -22.52
N ARG A 690 23.93 -14.58 -21.51
CA ARG A 690 24.05 -15.11 -20.13
C ARG A 690 22.69 -15.34 -19.49
N PHE A 691 21.77 -14.37 -19.59
CA PHE A 691 20.37 -14.50 -19.15
C PHE A 691 19.75 -15.79 -19.69
N ILE A 692 19.80 -15.96 -21.02
CA ILE A 692 19.30 -17.15 -21.71
C ILE A 692 19.93 -18.43 -21.19
N TYR A 693 21.26 -18.47 -21.00
CA TYR A 693 21.93 -19.69 -20.55
C TYR A 693 21.81 -20.00 -19.04
N SER A 694 21.54 -19.02 -18.16
CA SER A 694 21.74 -19.23 -16.70
C SER A 694 20.94 -18.36 -15.72
N GLY A 695 20.08 -17.45 -16.17
CA GLY A 695 19.16 -16.71 -15.29
C GLY A 695 17.97 -17.55 -14.81
N ASP A 696 16.91 -16.93 -14.30
CA ASP A 696 15.63 -17.57 -14.00
C ASP A 696 14.49 -16.52 -13.97
N ASP A 697 13.30 -16.93 -13.52
CA ASP A 697 12.13 -16.04 -13.45
C ASP A 697 12.32 -14.84 -12.51
N ARG A 698 13.29 -14.87 -11.59
CA ARG A 698 13.65 -13.70 -10.76
C ARG A 698 14.46 -12.64 -11.50
N ASN A 699 15.00 -12.92 -12.68
CA ASN A 699 15.59 -11.89 -13.56
C ASN A 699 14.54 -11.04 -14.28
N ILE A 700 13.28 -11.50 -14.29
CA ILE A 700 12.17 -10.88 -14.99
C ILE A 700 11.47 -9.99 -13.96
N VAL A 701 11.99 -8.76 -13.82
CA VAL A 701 11.63 -7.89 -12.69
C VAL A 701 10.28 -7.20 -12.92
N SER A 702 10.01 -6.74 -14.14
CA SER A 702 8.66 -6.34 -14.58
C SER A 702 8.20 -7.09 -15.82
N VAL A 703 6.88 -7.27 -15.91
CA VAL A 703 6.17 -7.98 -16.96
C VAL A 703 5.00 -7.12 -17.42
N TYR A 704 5.15 -6.47 -18.56
CA TYR A 704 4.13 -5.62 -19.14
C TYR A 704 3.26 -6.46 -20.09
N VAL A 705 1.98 -6.59 -19.72
CA VAL A 705 0.90 -6.99 -20.62
C VAL A 705 -0.26 -6.05 -20.33
N LYS A 706 -0.75 -5.40 -21.38
CA LYS A 706 -1.81 -4.40 -21.44
C LYS A 706 -2.90 -4.46 -20.32
N ASP A 707 -2.56 -3.85 -19.18
CA ASP A 707 -3.41 -3.24 -18.13
C ASP A 707 -4.54 -4.10 -17.47
N GLN A 708 -4.27 -4.83 -16.34
CA GLN A 708 -5.24 -5.16 -15.24
C GLN A 708 -4.67 -6.02 -14.05
N ASN A 709 -5.40 -6.14 -12.91
CA ASN A 709 -5.04 -6.89 -11.66
C ASN A 709 -6.26 -7.22 -10.72
N GLU A 710 -6.32 -8.37 -9.99
CA GLU A 710 -7.39 -8.74 -8.98
C GLU A 710 -7.01 -9.81 -7.89
N GLU A 711 -7.71 -9.87 -6.72
CA GLU A 711 -7.79 -11.07 -5.79
C GLU A 711 -9.00 -11.10 -4.77
N VAL A 712 -9.07 -12.09 -3.82
CA VAL A 712 -10.28 -12.62 -3.09
C VAL A 712 -10.06 -12.98 -1.57
N VAL A 713 -11.12 -13.14 -0.73
CA VAL A 713 -11.12 -13.12 0.79
C VAL A 713 -11.95 -14.24 1.51
N PHE A 714 -11.68 -14.54 2.81
CA PHE A 714 -12.40 -15.51 3.71
C PHE A 714 -12.52 -15.05 5.22
N LYS A 715 -13.17 -15.83 6.13
CA LYS A 715 -13.45 -15.49 7.56
C LYS A 715 -13.50 -16.71 8.52
N GLU A 716 -12.95 -16.62 9.75
CA GLU A 716 -13.02 -17.64 10.84
C GLU A 716 -13.11 -17.04 12.28
N SER A 717 -13.11 -17.86 13.36
CA SER A 717 -13.19 -17.41 14.77
C SER A 717 -12.25 -18.18 15.72
N VAL A 718 -11.64 -17.53 16.73
CA VAL A 718 -10.44 -18.02 17.46
C VAL A 718 -10.48 -17.74 18.98
N THR A 719 -9.79 -18.55 19.78
CA THR A 719 -9.50 -18.33 21.22
C THR A 719 -8.02 -18.58 21.52
N ILE A 720 -7.43 -17.82 22.45
CA ILE A 720 -6.01 -17.90 22.85
C ILE A 720 -5.94 -18.23 24.35
N PHE A 721 -5.10 -19.19 24.74
CA PHE A 721 -4.87 -19.62 26.12
C PHE A 721 -3.46 -19.24 26.57
N VAL A 722 -3.30 -18.72 27.80
CA VAL A 722 -2.04 -18.13 28.29
C VAL A 722 -1.78 -18.52 29.76
N GLU A 723 -0.55 -18.92 30.09
CA GLU A 723 -0.08 -19.35 31.42
C GLU A 723 1.32 -18.74 31.69
N ASP A 724 1.58 -18.19 32.88
CA ASP A 724 2.86 -17.52 33.25
C ASP A 724 3.40 -16.48 32.21
N GLY A 725 2.49 -15.88 31.45
CA GLY A 725 2.78 -14.93 30.38
C GLY A 725 3.18 -15.56 29.04
N GLN A 726 3.08 -16.88 28.89
CA GLN A 726 3.30 -17.63 27.66
C GLN A 726 1.99 -18.19 27.09
N ILE A 727 1.83 -18.11 25.77
CA ILE A 727 0.72 -18.70 25.02
C ILE A 727 0.91 -20.22 25.04
N VAL A 728 -0.09 -20.95 25.54
CA VAL A 728 -0.02 -22.42 25.66
C VAL A 728 -0.85 -23.15 24.60
N ASP A 729 -1.90 -22.51 24.08
CA ASP A 729 -2.79 -23.08 23.06
C ASP A 729 -3.51 -21.95 22.29
N VAL A 730 -3.85 -22.20 21.03
CA VAL A 730 -4.72 -21.35 20.21
C VAL A 730 -5.66 -22.27 19.44
N THR A 731 -6.95 -21.95 19.44
CA THR A 731 -8.00 -22.85 18.94
C THR A 731 -9.06 -22.10 18.17
N GLU A 732 -9.32 -22.52 16.94
CA GLU A 732 -10.47 -22.06 16.17
C GLU A 732 -11.78 -22.68 16.69
N ASN A 733 -12.85 -21.90 16.70
CA ASN A 733 -14.22 -22.34 17.02
C ASN A 733 -14.34 -23.11 18.35
N SER A 734 -13.59 -22.67 19.37
CA SER A 734 -13.53 -23.27 20.71
C SER A 734 -14.90 -23.49 21.35
N ASN A 735 -15.07 -24.62 22.05
CA ASN A 735 -16.24 -24.84 22.91
C ASN A 735 -15.95 -24.38 24.35
N GLN A 736 -17.02 -24.05 25.08
CA GLN A 736 -16.95 -23.61 26.48
C GLN A 736 -16.22 -24.63 27.37
N GLN A 737 -16.36 -25.93 27.09
CA GLN A 737 -15.75 -26.98 27.90
C GLN A 737 -14.22 -26.90 27.90
N LYS A 738 -13.57 -26.56 26.78
CA LYS A 738 -12.10 -26.38 26.74
C LYS A 738 -11.64 -25.16 27.56
N ILE A 739 -12.47 -24.12 27.65
CA ILE A 739 -12.22 -22.94 28.50
C ILE A 739 -12.37 -23.33 29.98
N ASP A 740 -13.44 -24.05 30.33
CA ASP A 740 -13.70 -24.55 31.68
C ASP A 740 -12.59 -25.52 32.14
N ASP A 741 -12.13 -26.43 31.27
CA ASP A 741 -11.09 -27.43 31.54
C ASP A 741 -9.68 -26.81 31.71
N PHE A 742 -9.44 -25.59 31.21
CA PHE A 742 -8.16 -24.87 31.40
C PHE A 742 -8.06 -24.19 32.77
N HIS A 743 -9.18 -23.99 33.48
CA HIS A 743 -9.23 -23.40 34.84
C HIS A 743 -8.58 -22.00 34.96
N ALA A 744 -8.77 -21.12 33.97
CA ALA A 744 -8.19 -19.77 33.96
C ALA A 744 -8.57 -18.92 35.20
N ASP A 745 -7.59 -18.19 35.74
CA ASP A 745 -7.81 -17.18 36.79
C ASP A 745 -8.62 -15.97 36.29
N GLU A 746 -8.50 -15.63 35.00
CA GLU A 746 -9.16 -14.49 34.36
C GLU A 746 -9.58 -14.85 32.92
N VAL A 747 -10.77 -14.41 32.48
CA VAL A 747 -11.30 -14.68 31.12
C VAL A 747 -11.79 -13.38 30.48
N ASN A 748 -10.94 -12.77 29.66
CA ASN A 748 -11.25 -11.54 28.94
C ASN A 748 -11.95 -11.85 27.61
N ASN A 749 -13.26 -11.58 27.58
CA ASN A 749 -14.09 -11.71 26.39
C ASN A 749 -14.11 -10.38 25.64
N LEU A 750 -13.71 -10.38 24.38
CA LEU A 750 -13.79 -9.21 23.51
C LEU A 750 -15.25 -8.89 23.17
N SER A 751 -15.58 -7.60 23.10
CA SER A 751 -16.90 -7.14 22.66
C SER A 751 -17.06 -7.24 21.14
N PRO A 752 -18.29 -7.34 20.60
CA PRO A 752 -18.51 -7.26 19.16
C PRO A 752 -17.90 -5.98 18.58
N GLY A 753 -17.09 -6.12 17.51
CA GLY A 753 -16.33 -5.01 16.92
C GLY A 753 -14.91 -4.81 17.49
N GLN A 754 -14.55 -5.50 18.57
CA GLN A 754 -13.17 -5.57 19.07
C GLN A 754 -12.43 -6.75 18.43
N PHE A 755 -11.12 -6.59 18.22
CA PHE A 755 -10.23 -7.65 17.76
C PHE A 755 -8.85 -7.56 18.43
N ILE A 756 -8.04 -8.62 18.32
CA ILE A 756 -6.72 -8.73 18.97
C ILE A 756 -5.61 -8.92 17.93
N ILE A 757 -4.52 -8.19 18.08
CA ILE A 757 -3.32 -8.26 17.24
C ILE A 757 -2.04 -8.36 18.09
N PRO A 758 -0.92 -8.88 17.56
CA PRO A 758 0.34 -8.89 18.29
C PRO A 758 0.81 -7.46 18.60
N GLY A 759 1.57 -7.30 19.69
CA GLY A 759 2.20 -6.03 20.05
C GLY A 759 3.14 -5.49 18.96
N PHE A 760 3.11 -4.18 18.72
CA PHE A 760 3.98 -3.56 17.72
C PHE A 760 5.44 -3.52 18.19
N ILE A 761 6.34 -3.59 17.21
CA ILE A 761 7.79 -3.62 17.42
C ILE A 761 8.42 -2.42 16.70
N ASP A 762 8.99 -1.50 17.47
CA ASP A 762 9.82 -0.42 16.96
C ASP A 762 11.29 -0.84 17.01
N GLY A 763 11.85 -1.12 15.82
CA GLY A 763 13.24 -1.54 15.68
C GLY A 763 14.25 -0.40 15.78
N HIS A 764 13.85 0.87 15.74
CA HIS A 764 14.79 1.99 15.74
C HIS A 764 14.16 3.32 16.15
N ILE A 765 14.55 3.83 17.32
CA ILE A 765 14.08 5.11 17.86
C ILE A 765 15.16 5.81 18.73
N HIS A 766 15.42 7.10 18.51
CA HIS A 766 16.31 7.88 19.37
C HIS A 766 15.52 8.58 20.49
N ALA A 767 15.46 7.92 21.66
CA ALA A 767 14.81 8.48 22.84
C ALA A 767 15.38 9.84 23.27
N VAL A 768 16.66 10.13 22.95
CA VAL A 768 17.29 11.43 23.21
C VAL A 768 16.83 12.55 22.27
N GLN A 769 16.30 12.23 21.11
CA GLN A 769 15.91 13.22 20.11
C GLN A 769 14.43 13.60 20.19
N PHE A 770 13.59 12.84 20.91
CA PHE A 770 12.14 13.03 21.03
C PHE A 770 11.64 14.48 21.24
N PRO A 771 12.31 15.38 21.98
CA PRO A 771 11.95 16.81 22.04
C PRO A 771 11.97 17.58 20.71
N ASN A 772 12.59 17.06 19.65
CA ASN A 772 12.71 17.68 18.32
C ASN A 772 11.67 17.21 17.29
N ILE A 773 10.69 16.35 17.64
CA ILE A 773 9.70 15.83 16.68
C ILE A 773 9.03 16.97 15.90
N GLY A 774 8.99 16.86 14.58
CA GLY A 774 8.45 17.88 13.67
C GLY A 774 9.38 19.06 13.38
N LEU A 775 10.55 19.16 14.03
CA LEU A 775 11.47 20.30 13.87
C LEU A 775 12.55 20.03 12.82
N GLY A 776 12.66 20.97 11.87
CA GLY A 776 13.78 21.03 10.94
C GLY A 776 13.70 20.08 9.74
N LEU A 777 12.59 19.37 9.56
CA LEU A 777 12.35 18.37 8.49
C LEU A 777 12.45 18.95 7.06
N GLY A 778 12.53 20.27 6.89
CA GLY A 778 12.87 20.89 5.60
C GLY A 778 14.33 20.67 5.15
N LYS A 779 15.24 20.22 6.03
CA LYS A 779 16.68 20.08 5.76
C LYS A 779 17.07 18.70 5.18
N THR A 780 18.35 18.52 4.86
CA THR A 780 19.01 17.22 4.64
C THR A 780 19.55 16.64 5.96
N LEU A 781 19.90 15.35 6.00
CA LEU A 781 20.47 14.68 7.18
C LEU A 781 21.59 15.47 7.87
N PHE A 782 22.68 15.81 7.16
CA PHE A 782 23.84 16.42 7.81
C PHE A 782 23.56 17.85 8.31
N ASP A 783 22.76 18.62 7.57
CA ASP A 783 22.31 19.95 8.00
C ASP A 783 21.38 19.86 9.22
N TRP A 784 20.54 18.82 9.29
CA TRP A 784 19.63 18.56 10.41
C TRP A 784 20.37 18.10 11.67
N LEU A 785 21.35 17.20 11.53
CA LEU A 785 22.16 16.71 12.64
C LEU A 785 22.89 17.83 13.38
N GLU A 786 23.53 18.76 12.66
CA GLU A 786 24.24 19.89 13.26
C GLU A 786 23.29 21.01 13.75
N ALA A 787 22.20 21.29 13.04
CA ALA A 787 21.28 22.38 13.40
C ALA A 787 20.26 22.01 14.49
N SER A 788 19.95 20.73 14.68
CA SER A 788 18.85 20.26 15.53
C SER A 788 19.28 19.15 16.50
N THR A 789 19.99 18.13 16.05
CA THR A 789 20.24 16.91 16.84
C THR A 789 21.32 17.07 17.92
N PHE A 790 22.56 17.35 17.54
CA PHE A 790 23.66 17.46 18.52
C PHE A 790 23.49 18.59 19.56
N PRO A 791 22.84 19.75 19.25
CA PRO A 791 22.46 20.74 20.26
C PRO A 791 21.48 20.23 21.33
N LEU A 792 20.66 19.22 21.01
CA LEU A 792 19.73 18.58 21.94
C LEU A 792 20.40 17.44 22.72
N GLU A 793 21.11 16.53 22.04
CA GLU A 793 21.72 15.35 22.67
C GLU A 793 22.75 15.68 23.76
N LYS A 794 23.36 16.88 23.72
CA LYS A 794 24.24 17.40 24.77
C LYS A 794 23.53 17.70 26.09
N GLN A 795 22.23 18.00 26.07
CA GLN A 795 21.48 18.40 27.26
C GLN A 795 21.29 17.23 28.25
N TYR A 796 21.41 15.99 27.78
CA TYR A 796 21.33 14.76 28.58
C TYR A 796 22.53 14.54 29.52
N ILE A 797 23.49 15.45 29.56
CA ILE A 797 24.44 15.54 30.69
C ILE A 797 23.73 15.95 31.99
N ASP A 798 22.58 16.64 31.91
CA ASP A 798 21.66 16.79 33.04
C ASP A 798 20.74 15.56 33.13
N GLN A 799 20.97 14.77 34.18
CA GLN A 799 20.18 13.58 34.50
C GLN A 799 18.70 13.91 34.77
N ARG A 800 18.35 15.13 35.20
CA ARG A 800 16.95 15.55 35.39
C ARG A 800 16.23 15.78 34.07
N PHE A 801 16.94 16.26 33.06
CA PHE A 801 16.41 16.39 31.70
C PHE A 801 16.16 14.99 31.12
N ALA A 802 17.14 14.09 31.27
CA ALA A 802 17.02 12.69 30.90
C ALA A 802 15.83 11.98 31.58
N GLU A 803 15.70 12.11 32.92
CA GLU A 803 14.57 11.56 33.68
C GLU A 803 13.22 12.07 33.18
N LYS A 804 13.09 13.37 32.91
CA LYS A 804 11.84 13.97 32.41
C LYS A 804 11.49 13.47 31.00
N VAL A 805 12.45 13.44 30.08
CA VAL A 805 12.17 13.07 28.69
C VAL A 805 11.90 11.57 28.57
N PHE A 806 12.77 10.71 29.08
CA PHE A 806 12.61 9.25 28.94
C PHE A 806 11.35 8.71 29.63
N ASP A 807 10.85 9.39 30.67
CA ASP A 807 9.55 9.09 31.27
C ASP A 807 8.37 9.35 30.31
N ILE A 808 8.48 10.35 29.42
CA ILE A 808 7.47 10.67 28.40
C ILE A 808 7.61 9.73 27.19
N VAL A 809 8.84 9.48 26.71
CA VAL A 809 9.11 8.61 25.54
C VAL A 809 8.53 7.22 25.75
N VAL A 810 8.95 6.52 26.80
CA VAL A 810 8.60 5.11 27.02
C VAL A 810 7.09 4.95 27.18
N ARG A 811 6.42 5.85 27.92
CA ARG A 811 4.96 5.83 28.06
C ARG A 811 4.25 6.02 26.71
N ARG A 812 4.69 7.00 25.91
CA ARG A 812 4.08 7.30 24.62
C ARG A 812 4.22 6.16 23.61
N CYS A 813 5.40 5.53 23.52
CA CYS A 813 5.58 4.35 22.68
C CYS A 813 4.64 3.20 23.09
N ILE A 814 4.50 2.93 24.39
CA ILE A 814 3.59 1.90 24.88
C ILE A 814 2.12 2.26 24.58
N GLN A 815 1.73 3.52 24.74
CA GLN A 815 0.37 4.00 24.40
C GLN A 815 0.04 3.84 22.91
N THR A 816 1.01 4.03 22.01
CA THR A 816 0.87 3.77 20.57
C THR A 816 1.02 2.29 20.19
N GLY A 817 0.98 1.37 21.17
CA GLY A 817 1.00 -0.08 20.97
C GLY A 817 2.39 -0.72 20.85
N THR A 818 3.47 0.03 21.02
CA THR A 818 4.85 -0.48 20.91
C THR A 818 5.27 -1.24 22.18
N THR A 819 5.01 -2.55 22.18
CA THR A 819 5.39 -3.47 23.27
C THR A 819 6.90 -3.72 23.31
N THR A 820 7.56 -3.65 22.16
CA THR A 820 9.01 -3.87 21.99
C THR A 820 9.67 -2.68 21.31
N ALA A 821 10.72 -2.11 21.91
CA ALA A 821 11.44 -0.95 21.35
C ALA A 821 12.97 -1.10 21.39
N CYS A 822 13.67 -0.57 20.38
CA CYS A 822 15.13 -0.51 20.32
C CYS A 822 15.62 0.95 20.35
N TYR A 823 16.15 1.35 21.50
CA TYR A 823 16.45 2.74 21.81
C TYR A 823 17.93 3.09 21.63
N PHE A 824 18.18 4.15 20.86
CA PHE A 824 19.41 4.93 20.92
C PHE A 824 19.31 5.93 22.07
N ALA A 825 20.19 5.82 23.07
CA ALA A 825 20.11 6.52 24.36
C ALA A 825 21.10 7.69 24.52
N GLY A 826 21.77 8.09 23.43
CA GLY A 826 22.82 9.13 23.42
C GLY A 826 24.16 8.69 24.00
N LEU A 827 25.14 9.60 23.98
CA LEU A 827 26.54 9.33 24.36
C LEU A 827 26.73 9.05 25.87
N TYR A 828 25.88 9.64 26.73
CA TYR A 828 26.09 9.65 28.18
C TYR A 828 25.60 8.36 28.87
N THR A 829 26.49 7.73 29.63
CA THR A 829 26.25 6.48 30.37
C THR A 829 25.07 6.59 31.33
N GLU A 830 25.02 7.69 32.08
CA GLU A 830 24.06 7.92 33.16
C GLU A 830 22.65 8.11 32.60
N ALA A 831 22.51 8.87 31.51
CA ALA A 831 21.26 8.99 30.76
C ALA A 831 20.81 7.62 30.22
N SER A 832 21.72 6.85 29.63
CA SER A 832 21.43 5.51 29.11
C SER A 832 20.90 4.55 30.19
N VAL A 833 21.47 4.61 31.40
CA VAL A 833 20.98 3.83 32.56
C VAL A 833 19.62 4.32 33.05
N ILE A 834 19.31 5.62 32.96
CA ILE A 834 17.97 6.15 33.30
C ILE A 834 16.92 5.61 32.32
N LEU A 835 17.20 5.59 31.01
CA LEU A 835 16.27 5.04 30.02
C LEU A 835 16.00 3.55 30.26
N ALA A 836 17.04 2.74 30.50
CA ALA A 836 16.87 1.31 30.82
C ALA A 836 16.01 1.09 32.09
N LYS A 837 16.20 1.93 33.12
CA LYS A 837 15.34 1.92 34.31
C LYS A 837 13.90 2.33 34.00
N LYS A 838 13.66 3.27 33.09
CA LYS A 838 12.30 3.67 32.66
C LYS A 838 11.61 2.55 31.89
N CYS A 839 12.26 1.90 30.93
CA CYS A 839 11.73 0.70 30.27
C CYS A 839 11.32 -0.37 31.30
N SER A 840 12.19 -0.63 32.30
CA SER A 840 11.89 -1.59 33.36
C SER A 840 10.82 -1.13 34.36
N GLN A 841 10.64 0.19 34.56
CA GLN A 841 9.60 0.75 35.43
C GLN A 841 8.22 0.58 34.79
N PHE A 842 8.14 0.79 33.47
CA PHE A 842 6.89 0.72 32.72
C PHE A 842 6.53 -0.69 32.23
N GLY A 843 7.48 -1.63 32.22
CA GLY A 843 7.25 -3.02 31.84
C GLY A 843 7.40 -3.30 30.34
N GLN A 844 8.06 -2.41 29.59
CA GLN A 844 8.30 -2.59 28.16
C GLN A 844 9.42 -3.60 27.89
N ARG A 845 9.30 -4.35 26.79
CA ARG A 845 10.43 -5.10 26.23
C ARG A 845 11.35 -4.11 25.51
N ALA A 846 12.60 -3.99 25.94
CA ALA A 846 13.48 -2.93 25.45
C ALA A 846 14.92 -3.38 25.25
N PHE A 847 15.48 -3.02 24.09
CA PHE A 847 16.92 -3.01 23.84
C PHE A 847 17.39 -1.56 24.01
N VAL A 848 18.23 -1.28 25.01
CA VAL A 848 18.69 0.09 25.30
C VAL A 848 20.18 0.20 25.07
N GLY A 849 20.60 1.20 24.30
CA GLY A 849 21.99 1.34 23.84
C GLY A 849 22.61 2.70 24.16
N LYS A 850 23.66 2.70 24.99
CA LYS A 850 24.60 3.82 25.11
C LYS A 850 25.36 3.96 23.79
N VAL A 851 25.21 5.12 23.14
CA VAL A 851 25.79 5.41 21.83
C VAL A 851 27.30 5.62 21.95
N ASN A 852 28.06 5.00 21.05
CA ASN A 852 29.52 5.11 20.96
C ASN A 852 29.90 6.05 19.80
N ILE A 853 30.74 7.05 20.09
CA ILE A 853 31.34 8.01 19.15
C ILE A 853 32.76 8.31 19.63
N ASN A 854 33.77 8.14 18.77
CA ASN A 854 35.16 8.53 19.05
C ASN A 854 35.87 9.32 17.94
N THR A 855 35.29 9.45 16.75
CA THR A 855 35.76 10.43 15.75
C THR A 855 35.69 11.84 16.35
N PRO A 856 36.80 12.61 16.41
CA PRO A 856 36.80 13.95 17.02
C PRO A 856 35.84 14.92 16.34
N ARG A 857 35.16 15.74 17.16
CA ARG A 857 34.29 16.83 16.71
C ARG A 857 34.69 18.17 17.34
N ASP A 858 34.61 19.25 16.56
CA ASP A 858 34.83 20.64 17.00
C ASP A 858 33.96 21.04 18.19
N ASP A 859 32.81 20.39 18.33
CA ASP A 859 31.75 20.69 19.28
C ASP A 859 31.84 19.91 20.60
N GLY A 860 32.87 19.06 20.74
CA GLY A 860 33.18 18.26 21.92
C GLY A 860 32.35 16.99 22.14
N TYR A 861 31.47 16.58 21.22
CA TYR A 861 30.56 15.44 21.44
C TYR A 861 31.14 14.07 21.03
N TYR A 862 32.21 13.63 21.71
CA TYR A 862 32.85 12.33 21.49
C TYR A 862 33.60 11.83 22.75
N GLU A 863 33.97 10.54 22.77
CA GLU A 863 34.84 9.91 23.79
C GLU A 863 36.17 9.44 23.16
N SER A 864 37.18 9.08 23.96
CA SER A 864 38.30 8.29 23.43
C SER A 864 37.90 6.82 23.29
N THR A 865 38.62 6.05 22.46
CA THR A 865 38.40 4.60 22.26
C THR A 865 38.36 3.84 23.58
N GLU A 866 39.34 4.06 24.46
CA GLU A 866 39.40 3.41 25.78
C GLU A 866 38.26 3.86 26.69
N LYS A 867 37.88 5.14 26.61
CA LYS A 867 36.79 5.69 27.44
C LYS A 867 35.43 5.17 27.01
N SER A 868 35.18 5.06 25.72
CA SER A 868 33.93 4.52 25.17
C SER A 868 33.80 3.00 25.46
N ILE A 869 34.91 2.27 25.45
CA ILE A 869 34.98 0.86 25.92
C ILE A 869 34.69 0.75 27.43
N GLU A 870 35.24 1.65 28.26
CA GLU A 870 34.98 1.69 29.71
C GLU A 870 33.50 2.00 30.01
N THR A 871 32.93 3.01 29.35
CA THR A 871 31.54 3.45 29.59
C THR A 871 30.53 2.44 29.04
N THR A 872 30.76 1.80 27.90
CA THR A 872 29.92 0.69 27.42
C THR A 872 29.95 -0.51 28.38
N LYS A 873 31.13 -0.91 28.90
CA LYS A 873 31.22 -1.99 29.91
C LYS A 873 30.52 -1.61 31.23
N THR A 874 30.58 -0.35 31.62
CA THR A 874 29.87 0.18 32.80
C THR A 874 28.35 0.19 32.59
N PHE A 875 27.88 0.62 31.42
CA PHE A 875 26.47 0.61 31.03
C PHE A 875 25.89 -0.81 31.02
N ILE A 876 26.54 -1.77 30.34
CA ILE A 876 26.10 -3.17 30.28
C ILE A 876 25.90 -3.73 31.69
N LYS A 877 26.90 -3.56 32.56
CA LYS A 877 26.82 -4.01 33.96
C LYS A 877 25.67 -3.34 34.72
N ALA A 878 25.44 -2.04 34.51
CA ALA A 878 24.35 -1.32 35.16
C ALA A 878 22.96 -1.75 34.69
N VAL A 879 22.81 -2.25 33.45
CA VAL A 879 21.55 -2.87 32.97
C VAL A 879 21.41 -4.31 33.49
N GLU A 880 22.49 -5.09 33.53
CA GLU A 880 22.51 -6.41 34.18
C GLU A 880 22.08 -6.33 35.66
N GLU A 881 22.46 -5.26 36.36
CA GLU A 881 22.08 -4.98 37.75
C GLU A 881 20.62 -4.51 37.94
N ILE A 882 19.85 -4.24 36.87
CA ILE A 882 18.38 -4.01 36.96
C ILE A 882 17.63 -5.33 37.20
N GLY A 883 18.14 -6.45 36.67
CA GLY A 883 17.58 -7.78 36.90
C GLY A 883 16.25 -8.10 36.19
N ASN A 884 15.71 -7.18 35.38
CA ASN A 884 14.48 -7.42 34.60
C ASN A 884 14.83 -8.05 33.24
N PRO A 885 14.37 -9.27 32.92
CA PRO A 885 14.69 -9.96 31.65
C PRO A 885 14.08 -9.31 30.40
N LEU A 886 13.11 -8.40 30.54
CA LEU A 886 12.53 -7.64 29.42
C LEU A 886 13.45 -6.52 28.91
N VAL A 887 14.40 -6.05 29.73
CA VAL A 887 15.31 -4.95 29.37
C VAL A 887 16.73 -5.47 29.19
N ARG A 888 17.27 -5.30 27.98
CA ARG A 888 18.61 -5.77 27.60
C ARG A 888 19.51 -4.62 27.13
N PRO A 889 20.81 -4.64 27.43
CA PRO A 889 21.76 -3.73 26.81
C PRO A 889 22.04 -4.15 25.37
N ILE A 890 22.12 -3.19 24.46
CA ILE A 890 22.50 -3.38 23.04
C ILE A 890 23.73 -2.54 22.70
N ILE A 891 24.70 -3.13 21.99
CA ILE A 891 25.94 -2.46 21.59
C ILE A 891 25.63 -1.45 20.47
N THR A 892 26.05 -0.20 20.62
CA THR A 892 25.58 0.91 19.76
C THR A 892 26.72 1.80 19.24
N PRO A 893 27.57 1.33 18.31
CA PRO A 893 28.29 2.25 17.43
C PRO A 893 27.28 3.17 16.74
N CYS A 894 27.51 4.48 16.71
CA CYS A 894 26.49 5.41 16.18
C CYS A 894 26.27 5.20 14.67
N GLN A 895 27.35 5.28 13.90
CA GLN A 895 27.46 5.02 12.46
C GLN A 895 28.96 4.91 12.15
N ALA A 896 29.34 4.27 11.04
CA ALA A 896 30.76 4.06 10.69
C ALA A 896 31.61 5.35 10.73
N LEU A 897 31.10 6.48 10.22
CA LEU A 897 31.81 7.78 10.22
C LEU A 897 32.12 8.35 11.63
N LYS A 898 31.46 7.84 12.67
CA LYS A 898 31.61 8.30 14.06
C LYS A 898 32.45 7.35 14.92
N CYS A 899 32.87 6.20 14.39
CA CYS A 899 33.64 5.18 15.11
C CYS A 899 34.90 4.74 14.34
N ASP A 900 36.06 4.78 14.99
CA ASP A 900 37.26 4.14 14.42
C ASP A 900 37.19 2.59 14.46
N MET A 901 38.03 1.95 13.65
CA MET A 901 38.06 0.49 13.52
C MET A 901 38.46 -0.22 14.82
N GLU A 902 39.28 0.41 15.68
CA GLU A 902 39.70 -0.17 16.96
C GLU A 902 38.51 -0.24 17.94
N LEU A 903 37.72 0.83 18.04
CA LEU A 903 36.50 0.85 18.84
C LEU A 903 35.48 -0.15 18.31
N MET A 904 35.25 -0.19 16.99
CA MET A 904 34.30 -1.13 16.39
C MET A 904 34.68 -2.60 16.65
N GLN A 905 35.97 -2.95 16.59
CA GLN A 905 36.45 -4.31 16.89
C GLN A 905 36.33 -4.70 18.37
N GLU A 906 36.66 -3.82 19.32
CA GLU A 906 36.45 -4.11 20.74
C GLU A 906 34.95 -4.12 21.11
N LEU A 907 34.09 -3.32 20.47
CA LEU A 907 32.63 -3.39 20.64
C LEU A 907 32.05 -4.73 20.13
N ALA A 908 32.45 -5.20 18.95
CA ALA A 908 32.06 -6.52 18.43
C ALA A 908 32.49 -7.66 19.36
N LYS A 909 33.70 -7.57 19.90
CA LYS A 909 34.23 -8.52 20.89
C LYS A 909 33.42 -8.51 22.18
N ILE A 910 33.03 -7.33 22.70
CA ILE A 910 32.14 -7.23 23.88
C ILE A 910 30.77 -7.86 23.58
N ALA A 911 30.17 -7.59 22.42
CA ALA A 911 28.90 -8.19 22.00
C ALA A 911 28.98 -9.73 22.05
N LYS A 912 30.06 -10.29 21.49
CA LYS A 912 30.33 -11.73 21.43
C LYS A 912 30.68 -12.36 22.79
N GLU A 913 31.41 -11.65 23.66
CA GLU A 913 31.72 -12.11 25.02
C GLU A 913 30.49 -12.13 25.95
N LYS A 914 29.45 -11.35 25.63
CA LYS A 914 28.24 -11.16 26.46
C LYS A 914 26.93 -11.64 25.80
N ASP A 915 26.97 -12.22 24.59
CA ASP A 915 25.80 -12.67 23.81
C ASP A 915 24.73 -11.56 23.56
N LEU A 916 25.21 -10.32 23.36
CA LEU A 916 24.39 -9.12 23.16
C LEU A 916 24.07 -8.87 21.69
N HIS A 917 22.99 -8.11 21.49
CA HIS A 917 22.65 -7.49 20.22
C HIS A 917 23.56 -6.31 19.90
N ILE A 918 23.52 -5.87 18.64
CA ILE A 918 24.23 -4.71 18.09
C ILE A 918 23.23 -3.86 17.29
N GLN A 919 23.27 -2.53 17.40
CA GLN A 919 22.50 -1.60 16.55
C GLN A 919 23.40 -0.48 15.99
N SER A 920 23.13 -0.03 14.77
CA SER A 920 23.80 1.12 14.12
C SER A 920 22.94 1.70 12.99
N HIS A 921 23.37 2.78 12.35
CA HIS A 921 22.80 3.27 11.09
C HIS A 921 23.58 2.67 9.91
N ILE A 922 22.93 2.51 8.75
CA ILE A 922 23.62 2.13 7.52
C ILE A 922 22.97 2.68 6.25
N ASN A 923 23.83 3.22 5.38
CA ASN A 923 23.51 3.61 4.01
C ASN A 923 22.20 4.43 3.90
N GLU A 924 22.04 5.38 4.82
CA GLU A 924 20.85 6.24 4.90
C GLU A 924 20.87 7.26 3.75
N THR A 925 22.01 7.88 3.46
CA THR A 925 22.15 8.89 2.41
C THR A 925 23.30 8.56 1.46
N LYS A 926 23.18 8.99 0.20
CA LYS A 926 24.25 8.85 -0.80
C LYS A 926 25.56 9.53 -0.32
N ASP A 927 25.45 10.67 0.36
CA ASP A 927 26.56 11.41 0.96
C ASP A 927 27.21 10.65 2.14
N GLU A 928 26.43 9.95 2.98
CA GLU A 928 27.00 9.02 3.97
C GLU A 928 27.83 7.92 3.28
N VAL A 929 27.26 7.25 2.27
CA VAL A 929 27.93 6.15 1.55
C VAL A 929 29.23 6.61 0.88
N GLU A 930 29.24 7.79 0.26
CA GLU A 930 30.45 8.38 -0.33
C GLU A 930 31.51 8.73 0.72
N ARG A 931 31.11 9.33 1.86
CA ARG A 931 32.01 9.65 2.97
C ARG A 931 32.62 8.38 3.58
N VAL A 932 31.83 7.32 3.79
CA VAL A 932 32.33 6.05 4.35
C VAL A 932 33.36 5.42 3.42
N LYS A 933 33.05 5.35 2.12
CA LYS A 933 33.99 4.82 1.11
C LYS A 933 35.27 5.65 1.02
N LYS A 934 35.19 6.97 1.23
CA LYS A 934 36.35 7.87 1.23
C LYS A 934 37.26 7.69 2.46
N GLU A 935 36.67 7.49 3.64
CA GLU A 935 37.42 7.39 4.90
C GLU A 935 38.01 5.99 5.12
N PHE A 936 37.21 4.94 4.92
CA PHE A 936 37.60 3.55 5.18
C PHE A 936 38.06 2.78 3.94
N GLY A 937 37.81 3.30 2.74
CA GLY A 937 38.16 2.65 1.47
C GLY A 937 37.15 1.62 0.95
N ASP A 938 36.12 1.29 1.71
CA ASP A 938 35.16 0.21 1.44
C ASP A 938 33.70 0.61 1.82
N THR A 939 32.72 -0.28 1.61
CA THR A 939 31.32 -0.03 1.96
C THR A 939 31.07 -0.07 3.47
N CYS A 940 29.97 0.55 3.93
CA CYS A 940 29.60 0.55 5.34
C CYS A 940 29.39 -0.87 5.89
N THR A 941 28.80 -1.75 5.07
CA THR A 941 28.64 -3.17 5.40
C THR A 941 29.99 -3.89 5.53
N ALA A 942 30.95 -3.64 4.64
CA ALA A 942 32.29 -4.24 4.73
C ALA A 942 33.10 -3.70 5.94
N VAL A 943 32.92 -2.44 6.30
CA VAL A 943 33.49 -1.83 7.52
C VAL A 943 32.93 -2.53 8.77
N TYR A 944 31.61 -2.71 8.88
CA TYR A 944 31.03 -3.44 10.00
C TYR A 944 31.38 -4.94 10.01
N ASP A 945 31.49 -5.61 8.85
CA ASP A 945 31.86 -7.03 8.78
C ASP A 945 33.32 -7.27 9.18
N SER A 946 34.24 -6.43 8.69
CA SER A 946 35.66 -6.49 9.05
C SER A 946 35.95 -6.09 10.50
N ALA A 947 35.07 -5.30 11.12
CA ALA A 947 35.04 -5.09 12.57
C ALA A 947 34.47 -6.30 13.35
N GLY A 948 33.72 -7.19 12.70
CA GLY A 948 32.98 -8.29 13.33
C GLY A 948 31.64 -7.87 13.95
N LEU A 949 31.12 -6.68 13.61
CA LEU A 949 29.86 -6.13 14.11
C LEU A 949 28.61 -6.72 13.41
N LEU A 950 28.75 -7.37 12.26
CA LEU A 950 27.64 -8.05 11.59
C LEU A 950 27.43 -9.46 12.16
N THR A 951 26.24 -9.70 12.71
CA THR A 951 25.82 -10.94 13.37
C THR A 951 24.32 -11.14 13.16
N ASN A 952 23.79 -12.29 13.60
CA ASN A 952 22.35 -12.56 13.57
C ASN A 952 21.57 -11.82 14.68
N LYS A 953 22.27 -11.03 15.50
CA LYS A 953 21.68 -10.12 16.50
C LYS A 953 22.04 -8.66 16.22
N THR A 954 22.48 -8.37 15.00
CA THR A 954 22.74 -7.01 14.53
C THR A 954 21.49 -6.50 13.82
N ILE A 955 21.05 -5.30 14.18
CA ILE A 955 20.04 -4.53 13.45
C ILE A 955 20.67 -3.25 12.91
N LEU A 956 20.29 -2.83 11.70
CA LEU A 956 20.80 -1.58 11.12
C LEU A 956 19.64 -0.75 10.56
N ALA A 957 19.64 0.55 10.86
CA ALA A 957 18.58 1.47 10.47
C ALA A 957 18.70 1.96 9.02
N HIS A 958 17.55 2.36 8.45
CA HIS A 958 17.33 2.93 7.12
C HIS A 958 17.58 1.98 5.95
N GLY A 959 18.83 1.60 5.70
CA GLY A 959 19.21 0.65 4.65
C GLY A 959 18.86 1.05 3.22
N ILE A 960 18.85 2.34 2.89
CA ILE A 960 18.34 2.84 1.60
C ILE A 960 19.30 2.49 0.44
N PHE A 961 20.60 2.77 0.61
CA PHE A 961 21.58 2.73 -0.49
C PHE A 961 22.51 1.53 -0.43
N PHE A 962 21.94 0.33 -0.28
CA PHE A 962 22.69 -0.91 -0.41
C PHE A 962 23.06 -1.28 -1.85
N LYS A 963 24.14 -2.05 -1.96
CA LYS A 963 24.54 -2.82 -3.13
C LYS A 963 24.39 -4.31 -2.85
N ASP A 964 24.30 -5.11 -3.90
CA ASP A 964 23.85 -6.51 -3.83
C ASP A 964 24.90 -7.40 -3.12
N ASN A 965 26.18 -7.00 -3.21
CA ASN A 965 27.28 -7.60 -2.45
C ASN A 965 27.24 -7.29 -0.94
N GLU A 966 26.63 -6.17 -0.54
CA GLU A 966 26.36 -5.84 0.86
C GLU A 966 25.20 -6.69 1.39
N LEU A 967 24.10 -6.80 0.62
CA LEU A 967 22.92 -7.58 0.99
C LEU A 967 23.25 -9.06 1.20
N ASN A 968 24.01 -9.66 0.28
CA ASN A 968 24.58 -11.01 0.43
C ASN A 968 25.39 -11.19 1.73
N THR A 969 26.10 -10.14 2.18
CA THR A 969 26.89 -10.17 3.42
C THR A 969 25.96 -10.12 4.65
N LEU A 970 24.96 -9.24 4.63
CA LEU A 970 23.96 -9.09 5.70
C LEU A 970 23.14 -10.38 5.89
N ALA A 971 22.60 -10.94 4.80
CA ALA A 971 21.84 -12.19 4.81
C ALA A 971 22.68 -13.36 5.35
N LYS A 972 23.94 -13.49 4.90
CA LYS A 972 24.89 -14.51 5.37
C LYS A 972 25.31 -14.34 6.84
N ARG A 973 25.11 -13.16 7.42
CA ARG A 973 25.29 -12.89 8.86
C ARG A 973 23.99 -13.03 9.65
N GLY A 974 22.83 -13.02 8.99
CA GLY A 974 21.51 -12.95 9.62
C GLY A 974 21.17 -11.56 10.18
N THR A 975 21.85 -10.51 9.70
CA THR A 975 21.65 -9.13 10.18
C THR A 975 20.31 -8.60 9.69
N GLY A 976 19.50 -8.07 10.61
CA GLY A 976 18.21 -7.44 10.30
C GLY A 976 18.36 -5.98 9.88
N ILE A 977 17.40 -5.48 9.11
CA ILE A 977 17.30 -4.07 8.73
C ILE A 977 16.02 -3.48 9.31
N ILE A 978 16.08 -2.22 9.73
CA ILE A 978 14.91 -1.49 10.22
C ILE A 978 14.63 -0.34 9.26
N HIS A 979 13.46 -0.36 8.62
CA HIS A 979 13.04 0.69 7.71
C HIS A 979 12.30 1.79 8.47
N CYS A 980 12.69 3.05 8.22
CA CYS A 980 12.16 4.24 8.89
C CYS A 980 11.49 5.17 7.85
N PRO A 981 10.32 4.81 7.29
CA PRO A 981 9.77 5.47 6.11
C PRO A 981 9.52 6.97 6.30
N SER A 982 8.92 7.40 7.41
CA SER A 982 8.65 8.84 7.62
C SER A 982 9.93 9.67 7.67
N SER A 983 10.96 9.19 8.39
CA SER A 983 12.30 9.80 8.43
C SER A 983 12.97 9.89 7.06
N ASN A 984 12.96 8.77 6.33
CA ASN A 984 13.59 8.63 5.02
C ASN A 984 13.03 9.64 4.00
N ILE A 985 11.71 9.87 4.00
CA ILE A 985 11.05 10.94 3.23
C ILE A 985 11.41 12.32 3.79
N ASN A 986 11.22 12.52 5.10
CA ASN A 986 11.38 13.82 5.77
C ASN A 986 12.76 14.43 5.50
N LEU A 987 13.86 13.69 5.69
CA LEU A 987 15.22 14.21 5.48
C LEU A 987 15.65 14.26 4.00
N LYS A 988 14.77 13.85 3.07
CA LYS A 988 15.07 13.58 1.66
C LYS A 988 16.23 12.59 1.50
N SER A 989 16.33 11.64 2.43
CA SER A 989 17.36 10.61 2.43
C SER A 989 17.13 9.66 1.25
N GLY A 990 15.90 9.20 1.05
CA GLY A 990 15.47 8.46 -0.15
C GLY A 990 14.24 7.58 0.13
N LEU A 991 13.87 6.73 -0.82
CA LEU A 991 12.88 5.68 -0.61
C LEU A 991 13.60 4.34 -0.44
N CYS A 992 13.32 3.61 0.64
CA CYS A 992 13.96 2.32 0.90
C CYS A 992 13.15 1.21 0.24
N ASP A 993 13.79 0.48 -0.66
CA ASP A 993 13.19 -0.67 -1.32
C ASP A 993 13.15 -1.87 -0.36
N VAL A 994 12.07 -1.99 0.40
CA VAL A 994 11.91 -3.09 1.34
C VAL A 994 11.51 -4.40 0.65
N ARG A 995 11.01 -4.36 -0.61
CA ARG A 995 10.81 -5.58 -1.41
C ARG A 995 12.16 -6.21 -1.73
N ARG A 996 13.16 -5.45 -2.19
CA ARG A 996 14.52 -5.96 -2.45
C ARG A 996 15.18 -6.51 -1.18
N LEU A 997 15.10 -5.77 -0.06
CA LEU A 997 15.56 -6.29 1.25
C LEU A 997 14.90 -7.63 1.64
N LYS A 998 13.56 -7.72 1.60
CA LYS A 998 12.81 -8.95 1.89
C LYS A 998 13.21 -10.07 0.92
N ALA A 999 13.41 -9.74 -0.36
CA ALA A 999 13.85 -10.67 -1.38
C ALA A 999 15.18 -11.30 -0.98
N ASN A 1000 16.21 -10.51 -0.65
CA ASN A 1000 17.55 -10.96 -0.27
C ASN A 1000 17.61 -11.77 1.06
N ASN A 1001 16.48 -12.27 1.57
CA ASN A 1001 16.34 -13.01 2.82
C ASN A 1001 16.80 -12.22 4.07
N ILE A 1002 16.80 -10.89 3.97
CA ILE A 1002 17.07 -10.00 5.09
C ILE A 1002 15.77 -9.78 5.84
N ASN A 1003 15.79 -10.00 7.15
CA ASN A 1003 14.63 -9.74 8.00
C ASN A 1003 14.45 -8.23 8.18
N VAL A 1004 13.29 -7.70 7.79
CA VAL A 1004 12.99 -6.25 7.90
C VAL A 1004 11.85 -5.96 8.87
N GLY A 1005 12.09 -5.01 9.76
CA GLY A 1005 11.08 -4.40 10.64
C GLY A 1005 10.83 -2.93 10.33
N LEU A 1006 9.86 -2.32 11.01
CA LEU A 1006 9.66 -0.87 11.02
C LEU A 1006 10.38 -0.22 12.21
N GLY A 1007 10.76 1.04 12.05
CA GLY A 1007 11.26 1.90 13.12
C GLY A 1007 10.75 3.32 12.95
N THR A 1008 10.50 4.02 14.04
CA THR A 1008 9.95 5.39 13.97
C THR A 1008 11.00 6.45 13.70
N ASP A 1009 12.28 6.18 14.01
CA ASP A 1009 13.40 7.11 13.91
C ASP A 1009 13.09 8.54 14.39
N VAL A 1010 12.38 8.62 15.51
CA VAL A 1010 12.20 9.89 16.21
C VAL A 1010 13.59 10.49 16.49
N SER A 1011 13.90 11.74 16.10
CA SER A 1011 12.99 12.81 15.65
C SER A 1011 13.09 13.21 14.16
N ALA A 1012 13.79 12.44 13.33
CA ALA A 1012 13.78 12.65 11.89
C ALA A 1012 12.47 12.11 11.28
N GLY A 1013 11.97 11.00 11.83
CA GLY A 1013 10.57 10.62 11.72
C GLY A 1013 9.67 11.61 12.47
N SER A 1014 8.52 11.91 11.86
CA SER A 1014 7.54 12.89 12.35
C SER A 1014 6.58 12.30 13.40
N THR A 1015 6.61 10.98 13.62
CA THR A 1015 5.73 10.24 14.52
C THR A 1015 6.51 9.30 15.45
N TYR A 1016 5.85 8.80 16.48
CA TYR A 1016 6.35 7.80 17.45
C TYR A 1016 5.41 6.58 17.51
N SER A 1017 4.71 6.33 16.41
CA SER A 1017 3.63 5.37 16.27
C SER A 1017 3.93 4.44 15.10
N ILE A 1018 4.14 3.15 15.39
CA ILE A 1018 4.35 2.14 14.33
C ILE A 1018 3.09 1.96 13.46
N LEU A 1019 1.91 2.35 13.95
CA LEU A 1019 0.69 2.43 13.12
C LEU A 1019 0.85 3.43 11.96
N ASN A 1020 1.46 4.59 12.21
CA ASN A 1020 1.73 5.57 11.15
C ASN A 1020 2.99 5.25 10.33
N GLU A 1021 3.94 4.45 10.84
CA GLU A 1021 5.01 3.89 10.00
C GLU A 1021 4.50 2.74 9.10
N MET A 1022 3.40 2.06 9.47
CA MET A 1022 2.69 1.15 8.55
C MET A 1022 2.07 1.93 7.39
N GLU A 1023 1.31 2.99 7.69
CA GLU A 1023 0.81 3.94 6.67
C GLU A 1023 1.96 4.49 5.80
N SER A 1024 3.07 4.89 6.42
CA SER A 1024 4.22 5.46 5.72
C SER A 1024 4.98 4.43 4.88
N VAL A 1025 5.09 3.15 5.26
CA VAL A 1025 5.69 2.12 4.37
C VAL A 1025 4.76 1.78 3.20
N LEU A 1026 3.45 1.81 3.40
CA LEU A 1026 2.49 1.68 2.29
C LEU A 1026 2.71 2.83 1.31
N GLN A 1027 2.71 4.09 1.77
CA GLN A 1027 3.01 5.26 0.96
C GLN A 1027 4.38 5.18 0.27
N VAL A 1028 5.45 4.74 0.95
CA VAL A 1028 6.78 4.55 0.33
C VAL A 1028 6.74 3.47 -0.75
N SER A 1029 6.06 2.34 -0.52
CA SER A 1029 6.01 1.24 -1.49
C SER A 1029 5.14 1.55 -2.72
N THR A 1030 4.01 2.24 -2.52
CA THR A 1030 3.19 2.78 -3.61
C THR A 1030 3.94 3.88 -4.35
N SER A 1031 4.63 4.77 -3.64
CA SER A 1031 5.51 5.77 -4.25
C SER A 1031 6.57 5.10 -5.13
N LEU A 1032 7.34 4.14 -4.60
CA LEU A 1032 8.34 3.37 -5.36
C LEU A 1032 7.75 2.78 -6.66
N SER A 1033 6.61 2.10 -6.57
CA SER A 1033 5.92 1.52 -7.74
C SER A 1033 5.44 2.60 -8.73
N LEU A 1034 4.99 3.76 -8.25
CA LEU A 1034 4.65 4.93 -9.08
C LEU A 1034 5.89 5.64 -9.69
N MET A 1035 7.12 5.30 -9.29
CA MET A 1035 8.38 5.75 -9.93
C MET A 1035 9.06 4.64 -10.75
N GLY A 1036 8.30 3.61 -11.17
CA GLY A 1036 8.85 2.54 -12.01
C GLY A 1036 9.81 1.60 -11.29
N HIS A 1037 9.79 1.52 -9.96
CA HIS A 1037 10.44 0.38 -9.30
C HIS A 1037 9.63 -0.89 -9.52
N ASP A 1038 10.27 -1.89 -10.14
CA ASP A 1038 9.77 -3.22 -10.48
C ASP A 1038 9.41 -4.08 -9.26
N ASN A 1039 8.40 -3.64 -8.53
CA ASN A 1039 8.01 -4.13 -7.22
C ASN A 1039 6.50 -3.98 -7.04
N VAL A 1040 5.81 -5.10 -6.80
CA VAL A 1040 4.42 -5.05 -6.30
C VAL A 1040 4.40 -4.23 -4.99
N PRO A 1041 3.57 -3.19 -4.85
CA PRO A 1041 3.44 -2.43 -3.61
C PRO A 1041 3.21 -3.33 -2.38
N PHE A 1042 3.48 -2.81 -1.19
CA PHE A 1042 3.00 -3.48 0.02
C PHE A 1042 1.49 -3.26 0.14
N ASP A 1043 0.79 -4.34 0.46
CA ASP A 1043 -0.54 -4.24 1.04
C ASP A 1043 -0.44 -4.06 2.56
N TYR A 1044 -1.57 -3.82 3.21
CA TYR A 1044 -1.62 -3.68 4.66
C TYR A 1044 -1.18 -4.96 5.40
N LYS A 1045 -1.16 -6.14 4.75
CA LYS A 1045 -0.69 -7.41 5.32
C LYS A 1045 0.85 -7.43 5.39
N ASP A 1046 1.53 -6.94 4.35
CA ASP A 1046 2.98 -6.74 4.32
C ASP A 1046 3.46 -5.72 5.37
N ALA A 1047 2.71 -4.62 5.55
CA ALA A 1047 2.98 -3.60 6.56
C ALA A 1047 2.74 -4.14 7.99
N PHE A 1048 1.60 -4.79 8.23
CA PHE A 1048 1.25 -5.43 9.50
C PHE A 1048 2.24 -6.52 9.90
N PHE A 1049 2.74 -7.31 8.93
CA PHE A 1049 3.81 -8.26 9.16
C PHE A 1049 5.08 -7.56 9.66
N MET A 1050 5.53 -6.48 9.00
CA MET A 1050 6.74 -5.76 9.43
C MET A 1050 6.62 -5.11 10.81
N ALA A 1051 5.45 -4.57 11.15
CA ALA A 1051 5.15 -4.02 12.47
C ALA A 1051 5.16 -5.07 13.60
N THR A 1052 5.06 -6.36 13.27
CA THR A 1052 4.91 -7.46 14.25
C THR A 1052 5.98 -8.55 14.05
N LEU A 1053 5.71 -9.59 13.26
CA LEU A 1053 6.58 -10.75 13.10
C LEU A 1053 7.86 -10.45 12.30
N GLY A 1054 7.83 -9.50 11.37
CA GLY A 1054 8.99 -9.00 10.63
C GLY A 1054 9.98 -8.28 11.54
N GLY A 1055 9.50 -7.35 12.38
CA GLY A 1055 10.30 -6.73 13.43
C GLY A 1055 10.86 -7.75 14.43
N ALA A 1056 10.08 -8.75 14.83
CA ALA A 1056 10.55 -9.82 15.72
C ALA A 1056 11.68 -10.64 15.09
N LYS A 1057 11.59 -10.95 13.79
CA LYS A 1057 12.63 -11.63 13.01
C LYS A 1057 13.88 -10.76 12.78
N ALA A 1058 13.70 -9.46 12.54
CA ALA A 1058 14.83 -8.52 12.39
C ALA A 1058 15.65 -8.47 13.68
N LEU A 1059 14.98 -8.57 14.83
CA LEU A 1059 15.58 -8.63 16.16
C LEU A 1059 16.04 -10.02 16.61
N SER A 1060 15.85 -11.09 15.83
CA SER A 1060 16.06 -12.49 16.27
C SER A 1060 15.42 -12.79 17.64
N ILE A 1061 14.13 -12.45 17.77
CA ILE A 1061 13.23 -12.77 18.90
C ILE A 1061 11.88 -13.32 18.43
N GLU A 1062 11.80 -13.79 17.18
CA GLU A 1062 10.62 -14.44 16.61
C GLU A 1062 10.33 -15.81 17.23
N ASP A 1063 11.22 -16.33 18.08
CA ASP A 1063 10.98 -17.44 19.00
C ASP A 1063 10.05 -17.03 20.16
N LYS A 1064 9.93 -15.73 20.46
CA LYS A 1064 9.22 -15.20 21.64
C LYS A 1064 8.01 -14.35 21.33
N VAL A 1065 8.01 -13.54 20.26
CA VAL A 1065 6.96 -12.52 20.04
C VAL A 1065 6.56 -12.42 18.56
N GLY A 1066 5.67 -11.47 18.23
CA GLY A 1066 5.30 -11.12 16.85
C GLY A 1066 4.14 -11.91 16.24
N ASN A 1067 3.73 -13.04 16.82
CA ASN A 1067 2.45 -13.70 16.51
C ASN A 1067 1.99 -14.60 17.68
N PHE A 1068 0.78 -15.15 17.59
CA PHE A 1068 0.14 -15.92 18.67
C PHE A 1068 0.46 -17.43 18.69
N MET A 1069 1.60 -17.87 18.16
CA MET A 1069 1.93 -19.31 18.18
C MET A 1069 2.20 -19.81 19.61
N PRO A 1070 1.72 -21.01 20.01
CA PRO A 1070 2.05 -21.60 21.29
C PRO A 1070 3.56 -21.70 21.57
N GLY A 1071 3.95 -21.46 22.82
CA GLY A 1071 5.34 -21.31 23.29
C GLY A 1071 5.84 -19.87 23.35
N LYS A 1072 5.16 -18.91 22.71
CA LYS A 1072 5.53 -17.48 22.70
C LYS A 1072 5.08 -16.73 23.94
N GLU A 1073 5.70 -15.59 24.21
CA GLU A 1073 5.28 -14.64 25.24
C GLU A 1073 4.13 -13.75 24.72
N PHE A 1074 3.12 -13.52 25.56
CA PHE A 1074 1.91 -12.81 25.17
C PHE A 1074 2.09 -11.29 25.25
N ASP A 1075 2.66 -10.73 24.18
CA ASP A 1075 2.73 -9.30 23.89
C ASP A 1075 1.65 -8.96 22.83
N ALA A 1076 0.61 -8.22 23.21
CA ALA A 1076 -0.63 -8.11 22.43
C ALA A 1076 -1.35 -6.75 22.59
N LEU A 1077 -2.13 -6.36 21.58
CA LEU A 1077 -3.00 -5.19 21.57
C LEU A 1077 -4.46 -5.62 21.37
N VAL A 1078 -5.38 -5.01 22.11
CA VAL A 1078 -6.82 -5.08 21.82
C VAL A 1078 -7.24 -3.79 21.14
N ILE A 1079 -7.84 -3.93 19.97
CA ILE A 1079 -8.32 -2.83 19.12
C ILE A 1079 -9.84 -2.73 19.23
N ASP A 1080 -10.35 -1.52 19.38
CA ASP A 1080 -11.79 -1.21 19.32
C ASP A 1080 -12.05 -0.06 18.34
N LEU A 1081 -12.84 -0.31 17.30
CA LEU A 1081 -13.21 0.70 16.31
C LEU A 1081 -14.39 1.58 16.75
N ASN A 1082 -14.89 1.42 17.98
CA ASN A 1082 -15.97 2.20 18.58
C ASN A 1082 -15.48 3.00 19.80
N ALA A 1083 -14.16 3.12 19.99
CA ALA A 1083 -13.57 3.85 21.11
C ALA A 1083 -13.98 5.33 21.11
N GLU A 1084 -14.16 5.92 22.29
CA GLU A 1084 -14.86 7.20 22.52
C GLU A 1084 -14.28 8.42 21.77
N ASN A 1085 -13.05 8.33 21.26
CA ASN A 1085 -12.39 9.37 20.47
C ASN A 1085 -11.76 8.83 19.16
N SER A 1086 -12.21 7.69 18.64
CA SER A 1086 -11.74 7.22 17.33
C SER A 1086 -12.17 8.16 16.19
N LEU A 1087 -11.35 8.22 15.15
CA LEU A 1087 -11.67 8.84 13.85
C LEU A 1087 -12.61 7.94 13.02
N LEU A 1088 -12.69 6.65 13.36
CA LEU A 1088 -13.56 5.68 12.74
C LEU A 1088 -14.88 5.60 13.50
N ASP A 1089 -15.98 5.62 12.74
CA ASP A 1089 -17.34 5.36 13.20
C ASP A 1089 -17.86 4.10 12.49
N ASN A 1090 -18.69 3.29 13.15
CA ASN A 1090 -19.29 2.11 12.54
C ASN A 1090 -20.72 2.38 12.06
N PHE A 1091 -20.90 2.29 10.74
CA PHE A 1091 -22.16 2.56 10.06
C PHE A 1091 -22.89 1.31 9.56
N THR A 1092 -22.15 0.22 9.33
CA THR A 1092 -22.64 -1.11 8.92
C THR A 1092 -21.78 -2.22 9.53
N ASP A 1093 -22.15 -3.48 9.32
CA ASP A 1093 -21.42 -4.67 9.79
C ASP A 1093 -20.24 -5.03 8.86
N TYR A 1094 -19.04 -4.50 9.13
CA TYR A 1094 -17.84 -4.79 8.34
C TYR A 1094 -17.22 -6.18 8.63
N THR A 1095 -16.39 -6.69 7.73
CA THR A 1095 -15.59 -7.91 7.94
C THR A 1095 -14.40 -7.67 8.88
N LEU A 1096 -13.76 -8.74 9.36
CA LEU A 1096 -12.56 -8.63 10.18
C LEU A 1096 -11.37 -8.10 9.37
N GLU A 1097 -11.31 -8.45 8.09
CA GLU A 1097 -10.29 -8.00 7.15
C GLU A 1097 -10.45 -6.49 6.85
N GLU A 1098 -11.67 -6.03 6.55
CA GLU A 1098 -12.00 -4.61 6.41
C GLU A 1098 -11.75 -3.81 7.70
N ASN A 1099 -12.06 -4.37 8.88
CA ASN A 1099 -11.79 -3.69 10.15
C ASN A 1099 -10.27 -3.56 10.43
N LEU A 1100 -9.46 -4.54 10.02
CA LEU A 1100 -8.00 -4.44 10.09
C LEU A 1100 -7.45 -3.42 9.07
N GLN A 1101 -7.98 -3.41 7.83
CA GLN A 1101 -7.65 -2.43 6.80
C GLN A 1101 -7.95 -1.00 7.29
N ARG A 1102 -9.19 -0.74 7.75
CA ARG A 1102 -9.60 0.56 8.31
C ARG A 1102 -8.72 1.00 9.48
N PHE A 1103 -8.36 0.08 10.38
CA PHE A 1103 -7.45 0.39 11.49
C PHE A 1103 -6.06 0.82 11.00
N ILE A 1104 -5.49 0.16 9.99
CA ILE A 1104 -4.15 0.48 9.47
C ILE A 1104 -4.13 1.79 8.67
N TYR A 1105 -5.18 2.11 7.90
CA TYR A 1105 -5.23 3.33 7.08
C TYR A 1105 -5.77 4.57 7.80
N SER A 1106 -6.62 4.42 8.83
CA SER A 1106 -7.35 5.54 9.44
C SER A 1106 -7.54 5.41 10.97
N GLY A 1107 -6.92 4.41 11.62
CA GLY A 1107 -6.93 4.25 13.07
C GLY A 1107 -5.88 5.11 13.77
N ASN A 1108 -6.02 5.30 15.09
CA ASN A 1108 -5.01 5.96 15.91
C ASN A 1108 -4.87 5.31 17.31
N ASP A 1109 -4.12 5.94 18.21
CA ASP A 1109 -3.87 5.45 19.57
C ASP A 1109 -5.15 5.31 20.42
N HIS A 1110 -6.20 6.08 20.15
CA HIS A 1110 -7.50 5.94 20.82
C HIS A 1110 -8.19 4.61 20.50
N ASN A 1111 -7.86 3.95 19.38
CA ASN A 1111 -8.37 2.63 19.04
C ASN A 1111 -7.67 1.50 19.84
N ILE A 1112 -6.51 1.75 20.46
CA ILE A 1112 -5.72 0.76 21.20
C ILE A 1112 -6.19 0.71 22.66
N VAL A 1113 -7.32 0.04 22.91
CA VAL A 1113 -8.00 0.03 24.22
C VAL A 1113 -7.33 -0.84 25.28
N SER A 1114 -6.38 -1.71 24.92
CA SER A 1114 -5.51 -2.42 25.86
C SER A 1114 -4.18 -2.81 25.25
N VAL A 1115 -3.12 -2.77 26.06
CA VAL A 1115 -1.76 -3.18 25.69
C VAL A 1115 -1.26 -4.15 26.76
N TYR A 1116 -0.74 -5.30 26.33
CA TYR A 1116 -0.17 -6.34 27.18
C TYR A 1116 1.29 -6.58 26.82
N VAL A 1117 2.15 -6.72 27.83
CA VAL A 1117 3.53 -7.23 27.67
C VAL A 1117 3.71 -8.39 28.64
N LYS A 1118 3.87 -9.61 28.10
CA LYS A 1118 3.90 -10.86 28.88
C LYS A 1118 2.75 -10.95 29.90
N VAL A 1119 1.51 -10.71 29.47
CA VAL A 1119 0.27 -10.59 30.28
C VAL A 1119 0.25 -9.42 31.29
N GLN A 1120 1.36 -8.75 31.57
CA GLN A 1120 1.37 -7.57 32.43
C GLN A 1120 0.79 -6.37 31.67
N PHE A 1121 -0.18 -5.69 32.27
CA PHE A 1121 -0.54 -4.33 31.89
C PHE A 1121 0.65 -3.40 32.18
N PRO A 1122 1.20 -2.70 31.18
CA PRO A 1122 2.31 -1.77 31.40
C PRO A 1122 1.94 -0.69 32.42
N ASN A 1123 2.87 -0.38 33.33
CA ASN A 1123 2.61 0.48 34.49
C ASN A 1123 2.65 1.99 34.12
N LEU A 1124 1.92 2.37 33.08
CA LEU A 1124 1.95 3.67 32.40
C LEU A 1124 1.78 4.91 33.30
N GLY A 1125 1.30 4.77 34.54
CA GLY A 1125 0.82 5.91 35.35
C GLY A 1125 -0.40 6.63 34.76
N LEU A 1126 -0.91 6.16 33.62
CA LEU A 1126 -2.03 6.68 32.84
C LEU A 1126 -3.17 5.66 32.78
N GLY A 1127 -3.44 5.02 33.91
CA GLY A 1127 -4.72 4.38 34.20
C GLY A 1127 -5.47 5.23 35.21
N PHE A 1128 -6.75 5.50 34.97
CA PHE A 1128 -7.61 6.41 35.75
C PHE A 1128 -7.88 5.96 37.20
N ASP A 1129 -7.24 4.89 37.67
CA ASP A 1129 -7.58 4.14 38.90
C ASP A 1129 -6.38 3.85 39.82
N LYS A 1130 -5.26 4.59 39.68
CA LYS A 1130 -4.11 4.52 40.61
C LYS A 1130 -3.59 5.86 41.13
N THR A 1131 -4.03 6.98 40.57
CA THR A 1131 -3.55 8.32 40.95
C THR A 1131 -3.88 8.68 42.40
N LEU A 1132 -5.01 8.22 42.96
CA LEU A 1132 -5.50 8.71 44.25
C LEU A 1132 -4.57 8.40 45.44
N LEU A 1133 -3.95 7.21 45.49
CA LEU A 1133 -3.07 6.84 46.62
C LEU A 1133 -1.72 7.56 46.54
N ASP A 1134 -1.07 7.55 45.37
CA ASP A 1134 0.24 8.18 45.17
C ASP A 1134 0.13 9.72 45.25
N TRP A 1135 -0.99 10.30 44.80
CA TRP A 1135 -1.29 11.73 45.00
C TRP A 1135 -1.51 12.05 46.48
N LEU A 1136 -2.25 11.21 47.23
CA LEU A 1136 -2.42 11.40 48.67
C LEU A 1136 -1.08 11.35 49.41
N GLU A 1137 -0.20 10.38 49.18
CA GLU A 1137 1.13 10.36 49.82
C GLU A 1137 1.99 11.58 49.42
N THR A 1138 1.92 12.01 48.15
CA THR A 1138 2.72 13.13 47.65
C THR A 1138 2.22 14.50 48.15
N TYR A 1139 0.90 14.72 48.26
CA TYR A 1139 0.32 16.03 48.59
C TYR A 1139 -0.16 16.19 50.04
N THR A 1140 -0.46 15.13 50.80
CA THR A 1140 -0.90 15.30 52.21
C THR A 1140 0.24 15.69 53.15
N PHE A 1141 1.42 15.07 53.02
CA PHE A 1141 2.60 15.36 53.87
C PHE A 1141 3.09 16.82 53.83
N PRO A 1142 3.05 17.54 52.70
CA PRO A 1142 3.25 18.99 52.67
C PRO A 1142 2.14 19.81 53.35
N LEU A 1143 0.88 19.41 53.19
CA LEU A 1143 -0.29 20.19 53.63
C LEU A 1143 -0.52 20.15 55.15
N GLU A 1144 -0.21 19.04 55.83
CA GLU A 1144 -0.21 18.95 57.32
C GLU A 1144 0.65 20.02 58.01
N ARG A 1145 1.57 20.67 57.28
CA ARG A 1145 2.49 21.69 57.82
C ARG A 1145 2.08 23.13 57.54
N GLN A 1146 0.96 23.36 56.84
CA GLN A 1146 0.56 24.71 56.39
C GLN A 1146 -0.86 25.14 56.75
N TYR A 1147 -1.78 24.21 57.04
CA TYR A 1147 -3.19 24.51 57.29
C TYR A 1147 -3.65 24.03 58.66
N THR A 1148 -4.76 24.58 59.15
CA THR A 1148 -5.39 24.08 60.39
C THR A 1148 -6.20 22.80 60.13
N ASP A 1149 -6.33 21.94 61.15
CA ASP A 1149 -7.02 20.64 61.07
C ASP A 1149 -8.42 20.72 60.41
N GLN A 1150 -9.13 21.85 60.61
CA GLN A 1150 -10.46 22.07 60.06
C GLN A 1150 -10.44 22.48 58.57
N GLU A 1151 -9.57 23.41 58.16
CA GLU A 1151 -9.40 23.78 56.75
C GLU A 1151 -8.89 22.61 55.91
N PHE A 1152 -8.03 21.77 56.50
CA PHE A 1152 -7.54 20.55 55.87
C PHE A 1152 -8.69 19.55 55.66
N ALA A 1153 -9.55 19.33 56.66
CA ALA A 1153 -10.71 18.46 56.55
C ALA A 1153 -11.72 18.96 55.50
N GLU A 1154 -12.01 20.27 55.46
CA GLU A 1154 -12.96 20.86 54.52
C GLU A 1154 -12.47 20.75 53.06
N LYS A 1155 -11.18 21.03 52.78
CA LYS A 1155 -10.61 20.86 51.42
C LYS A 1155 -10.50 19.41 50.98
N VAL A 1156 -10.15 18.48 51.87
CA VAL A 1156 -10.16 17.04 51.54
C VAL A 1156 -11.58 16.56 51.26
N PHE A 1157 -12.59 17.10 51.96
CA PHE A 1157 -13.99 16.74 51.75
C PHE A 1157 -14.51 17.16 50.37
N GLU A 1158 -14.25 18.39 49.90
CA GLU A 1158 -14.66 18.81 48.54
C GLU A 1158 -14.09 17.89 47.45
N VAL A 1159 -12.79 17.57 47.53
CA VAL A 1159 -12.11 16.69 46.56
C VAL A 1159 -12.67 15.27 46.57
N VAL A 1160 -12.90 14.69 47.76
CA VAL A 1160 -13.42 13.32 47.90
C VAL A 1160 -14.88 13.22 47.45
N VAL A 1161 -15.70 14.24 47.66
CA VAL A 1161 -17.11 14.25 47.21
C VAL A 1161 -17.20 14.27 45.67
N SER A 1162 -16.31 15.00 44.98
CA SER A 1162 -16.24 14.96 43.52
C SER A 1162 -15.88 13.57 42.98
N LEU A 1163 -14.88 12.90 43.60
CA LEU A 1163 -14.40 11.58 43.16
C LEU A 1163 -15.38 10.42 43.38
N ILE A 1164 -16.27 10.52 44.38
CA ILE A 1164 -17.26 9.47 44.69
C ILE A 1164 -18.43 9.45 43.69
N ALA A 1165 -18.58 10.48 42.85
CA ALA A 1165 -19.67 10.56 41.86
C ALA A 1165 -19.57 9.52 40.72
N GLU A 1166 -18.37 8.99 40.45
CA GLU A 1166 -18.07 8.23 39.21
C GLU A 1166 -17.60 6.78 39.45
N THR A 1167 -17.37 6.37 40.70
CA THR A 1167 -16.77 5.05 41.03
C THR A 1167 -17.77 3.89 40.99
N LYS A 1168 -17.32 2.70 40.56
CA LYS A 1168 -18.14 1.47 40.51
C LYS A 1168 -18.24 0.80 41.89
N LYS A 1169 -19.18 -0.16 42.01
CA LYS A 1169 -19.51 -0.82 43.30
C LYS A 1169 -18.49 -1.86 43.77
N SER A 1170 -17.55 -2.28 42.93
CA SER A 1170 -16.54 -3.31 43.22
C SER A 1170 -15.61 -2.88 44.36
N ASP A 1171 -15.25 -1.60 44.39
CA ASP A 1171 -13.95 -1.17 44.94
C ASP A 1171 -14.06 -0.78 46.42
N ILE A 1172 -15.30 -0.51 46.87
CA ILE A 1172 -15.69 -0.29 48.27
C ILE A 1172 -15.26 -1.44 49.18
N LYS A 1173 -15.23 -2.69 48.67
CA LYS A 1173 -14.77 -3.86 49.44
C LYS A 1173 -13.26 -3.80 49.68
N ALA A 1174 -12.47 -3.49 48.65
CA ALA A 1174 -11.01 -3.43 48.73
C ALA A 1174 -10.52 -2.30 49.66
N MET A 1175 -11.17 -1.14 49.64
CA MET A 1175 -10.86 -0.04 50.58
C MET A 1175 -10.98 -0.48 52.06
N LYS A 1176 -12.00 -1.29 52.36
CA LYS A 1176 -12.30 -1.71 53.74
C LYS A 1176 -11.25 -2.65 54.34
N GLU A 1177 -10.56 -3.42 53.51
CA GLU A 1177 -9.47 -4.31 53.93
C GLU A 1177 -8.12 -3.58 54.06
N LYS A 1178 -7.96 -2.40 53.43
CA LYS A 1178 -6.67 -1.69 53.31
C LYS A 1178 -6.47 -0.51 54.28
N PHE A 1179 -7.53 0.21 54.68
CA PHE A 1179 -7.41 1.44 55.50
C PHE A 1179 -7.42 1.25 57.04
N GLY A 1180 -7.74 0.05 57.53
CA GLY A 1180 -7.80 -0.29 58.96
C GLY A 1180 -9.03 0.30 59.70
N GLU A 1181 -9.43 -0.35 60.79
CA GLU A 1181 -10.66 0.00 61.54
C GLU A 1181 -10.69 1.45 62.02
N LEU A 1182 -9.55 2.01 62.43
CA LEU A 1182 -9.49 3.34 63.04
C LEU A 1182 -9.86 4.47 62.06
N THR A 1183 -9.46 4.32 60.79
CA THR A 1183 -9.74 5.28 59.71
C THR A 1183 -11.19 5.16 59.26
N TYR A 1184 -11.66 3.94 59.03
CA TYR A 1184 -13.03 3.64 58.65
C TYR A 1184 -14.04 4.12 59.71
N THR A 1185 -13.74 3.89 60.99
CA THR A 1185 -14.60 4.32 62.11
C THR A 1185 -14.73 5.84 62.21
N LYS A 1186 -13.66 6.61 61.94
CA LYS A 1186 -13.71 8.08 61.92
C LYS A 1186 -14.67 8.60 60.84
N LEU A 1187 -14.54 8.10 59.61
CA LEU A 1187 -15.41 8.48 58.47
C LEU A 1187 -16.88 8.12 58.74
N LEU A 1188 -17.13 6.93 59.30
CA LEU A 1188 -18.47 6.49 59.67
C LEU A 1188 -19.09 7.37 60.80
N THR A 1189 -18.28 7.75 61.80
CA THR A 1189 -18.72 8.57 62.94
C THR A 1189 -18.98 10.03 62.56
N ALA A 1190 -18.30 10.54 61.53
CA ALA A 1190 -18.57 11.84 60.94
C ALA A 1190 -19.87 11.89 60.10
N GLY A 1191 -20.52 10.75 59.87
CA GLY A 1191 -21.74 10.66 59.04
C GLY A 1191 -21.49 10.74 57.53
N LEU A 1192 -20.24 10.60 57.09
CA LEU A 1192 -19.80 10.78 55.70
C LEU A 1192 -19.78 9.48 54.88
N LEU A 1193 -20.39 8.42 55.40
CA LEU A 1193 -20.63 7.15 54.71
C LEU A 1193 -22.10 6.75 54.88
N PRO A 1194 -22.80 6.31 53.81
CA PRO A 1194 -24.18 5.86 53.92
C PRO A 1194 -24.27 4.60 54.81
N THR A 1195 -25.34 4.51 55.61
CA THR A 1195 -25.49 3.49 56.66
C THR A 1195 -26.07 2.15 56.17
N ARG A 1196 -25.84 1.78 54.92
CA ARG A 1196 -26.20 0.50 54.30
C ARG A 1196 -25.22 0.06 53.22
#